data_AF-A0A659QS36-F1
#
_entry.id   AF-A0A659QS36-F1
#
_cell.length_a   1.000
_cell.length_b   1.000
_cell.length_c   1.000
_cell.angle_alpha   90.00
_cell.angle_beta   90.00
_cell.angle_gamma   90.00
#
_symmetry.space_group_name_H-M   'P 1'
#
loop_
_entity.id
_entity.type
_entity.pdbx_description
1 polymer ?
#
loop_
_entity_poly.entity_id
_entity_poly.type
_entity_poly.pdbx_seq_one_letter_code
_entity_poly.pdbx_strand_id
1 'polypeptide(L)'
;NPELLALYLNTISLGYRADGVGAAALGYFGKTVDQLSLSEMAVIAGLPKAPSTFNPLYSMDRAVARRNVVLSRMLSEGYITQAQYDQARSEPIDANYHAPEIAFSAPYLSEMVRQEMYNRYGESAYEDGYRIYTTITRKVQQAAQQAVRNNVLDYDMRHGYRGPANVLWKVGETAWDSKKITDTLKALPTYGPLLPAVVTSANPQEATAALADGTSVSLHMEGMRWARPYRSDTQQGPTPRKVTDVVQTGQQIWVRQVDNDWWLAQVPEVNSALVSLNPQTGAVLALVGGFDFNQSKFNRATQALRQVGSNIKPFLYTAAMDKGLTLASMLNDVPISRWDAGAGSDWRPKNSPPQYAGPIRLRQGLGQSKNVVMVRAMRAMGVDYAAEYLQRFGFPAQNIVHTESLALGSASFTPMQVARGYAVMANGGFLIDPYFISKIENDQGGVIFEAKPKIACPECDIPVIYGNTQKSDVLENTNVEEVAVSQEQQNSAVPMPELEQANQALVAQNGTQEYAPHVINTPLAFLIKSALNTNIFGEPGWMGTGWRAARDLKRRDIGGKTGTTNSSKDAWFSGYGPGVVTSVWIGFDDHRRDLGRTTASGAIKDQISGYEGGAKSAQPAWAADMNAVLDGVPGQPRRPPPG
;
A
#
# COMPACT_ATOMS: atom_id res chain seq x y z
N ASN A 1 17.62 -11.68 51.81
CA ASN A 1 17.45 -12.91 51.02
C ASN A 1 17.93 -12.61 49.59
N PRO A 2 19.09 -13.15 49.18
CA PRO A 2 19.70 -12.88 47.87
C PRO A 2 18.79 -13.21 46.68
N GLU A 3 17.98 -14.26 46.77
CA GLU A 3 17.08 -14.69 45.69
C GLU A 3 15.95 -13.68 45.44
N LEU A 4 15.39 -13.10 46.51
CA LEU A 4 14.35 -12.07 46.40
C LEU A 4 14.90 -10.76 45.80
N LEU A 5 16.14 -10.40 46.16
CA LEU A 5 16.80 -9.23 45.57
C LEU A 5 17.14 -9.47 44.11
N ALA A 6 17.65 -10.66 43.76
CA ALA A 6 17.93 -11.03 42.37
C ALA A 6 16.67 -11.00 41.50
N LEU A 7 15.55 -11.54 41.99
CA LEU A 7 14.26 -11.46 41.31
C LEU A 7 13.83 -10.00 41.12
N TYR A 8 13.84 -9.20 42.19
CA TYR A 8 13.47 -7.79 42.15
C TYR A 8 14.31 -7.00 41.14
N LEU A 9 15.63 -7.18 41.13
CA LEU A 9 16.54 -6.49 40.22
C LEU A 9 16.33 -6.88 38.75
N ASN A 10 15.73 -8.03 38.48
CA ASN A 10 15.42 -8.47 37.11
C ASN A 10 14.01 -8.06 36.65
N THR A 11 13.09 -7.71 37.56
CA THR A 11 11.70 -7.41 37.21
C THR A 11 11.25 -5.98 37.50
N ILE A 12 12.03 -5.19 38.25
CA ILE A 12 11.63 -3.84 38.62
C ILE A 12 11.55 -2.94 37.39
N SER A 13 10.42 -2.22 37.23
CA SER A 13 10.27 -1.28 36.13
C SER A 13 11.07 0.00 36.39
N LEU A 14 11.95 0.33 35.46
CA LEU A 14 12.89 1.44 35.56
C LEU A 14 12.60 2.54 34.53
N GLY A 15 11.49 2.42 33.79
CA GLY A 15 11.03 3.41 32.80
C GLY A 15 11.51 3.11 31.38
N TYR A 16 10.91 3.75 30.37
CA TYR A 16 11.28 3.55 28.95
C TYR A 16 11.30 2.07 28.49
N ARG A 17 10.42 1.24 29.05
CA ARG A 17 10.34 -0.23 28.81
C ARG A 17 11.58 -1.02 29.25
N ALA A 18 12.37 -0.46 30.16
CA ALA A 18 13.43 -1.19 30.83
C ALA A 18 12.88 -1.82 32.12
N ASP A 19 12.61 -3.11 32.08
CA ASP A 19 12.31 -3.91 33.26
C ASP A 19 13.55 -4.70 33.66
N GLY A 20 14.05 -4.41 34.86
CA GLY A 20 15.30 -4.93 35.39
C GLY A 20 16.54 -4.09 35.08
N VAL A 21 17.55 -4.21 35.94
CA VAL A 21 18.77 -3.38 35.91
C VAL A 21 19.61 -3.58 34.65
N GLY A 22 19.61 -4.79 34.08
CA GLY A 22 20.30 -5.07 32.81
C GLY A 22 19.65 -4.36 31.62
N ALA A 23 18.32 -4.37 31.55
CA ALA A 23 17.58 -3.65 30.52
C ALA A 23 17.77 -2.13 30.65
N ALA A 24 17.84 -1.61 31.88
CA ALA A 24 18.11 -0.18 32.12
C ALA A 24 19.56 0.21 31.78
N ALA A 25 20.54 -0.63 32.11
CA ALA A 25 21.95 -0.41 31.75
C ALA A 25 22.11 -0.30 30.23
N LEU A 26 21.50 -1.24 29.50
CA LEU A 26 21.52 -1.22 28.05
C LEU A 26 20.72 -0.02 27.52
N GLY A 27 19.47 0.15 27.96
CA GLY A 27 18.54 1.13 27.40
C GLY A 27 18.92 2.60 27.64
N TYR A 28 19.57 2.92 28.78
CA TYR A 28 19.98 4.29 29.10
C TYR A 28 21.44 4.58 28.76
N PHE A 29 22.34 3.60 28.82
CA PHE A 29 23.79 3.84 28.71
C PHE A 29 24.49 2.98 27.63
N GLY A 30 23.78 2.05 27.00
CA GLY A 30 24.36 1.16 25.99
C GLY A 30 25.40 0.18 26.56
N LYS A 31 25.35 -0.09 27.88
CA LYS A 31 26.36 -0.83 28.63
C LYS A 31 25.78 -2.09 29.26
N THR A 32 26.62 -3.10 29.48
CA THR A 32 26.30 -4.20 30.40
C THR A 32 26.43 -3.72 31.85
N VAL A 33 25.81 -4.44 32.80
CA VAL A 33 25.76 -4.00 34.22
C VAL A 33 27.15 -3.85 34.83
N ASP A 34 28.10 -4.70 34.43
CA ASP A 34 29.50 -4.69 34.87
C ASP A 34 30.32 -3.52 34.30
N GLN A 35 29.82 -2.86 33.25
CA GLN A 35 30.46 -1.70 32.63
C GLN A 35 29.98 -0.35 33.19
N LEU A 36 28.96 -0.36 34.05
CA LEU A 36 28.40 0.87 34.61
C LEU A 36 29.38 1.57 35.56
N SER A 37 29.43 2.90 35.49
CA SER A 37 30.09 3.70 36.52
C SER A 37 29.24 3.78 37.80
N LEU A 38 29.87 4.19 38.91
CA LEU A 38 29.14 4.42 40.16
C LEU A 38 28.04 5.50 40.00
N SER A 39 28.28 6.51 39.16
CA SER A 39 27.28 7.54 38.81
C SER A 39 26.07 6.91 38.12
N GLU A 40 26.30 6.07 37.11
CA GLU A 40 25.25 5.40 36.33
C GLU A 40 24.46 4.39 37.18
N MET A 41 25.14 3.60 38.01
CA MET A 41 24.49 2.70 38.98
C MET A 41 23.57 3.48 39.92
N ALA A 42 24.01 4.65 40.42
CA ALA A 42 23.21 5.49 41.30
C ALA A 42 22.02 6.14 40.59
N VAL A 43 22.11 6.40 39.28
CA VAL A 43 20.95 6.80 38.46
C VAL A 43 19.93 5.68 38.46
N ILE A 44 20.32 4.47 38.04
CA ILE A 44 19.42 3.30 37.93
C ILE A 44 18.77 2.98 39.28
N ALA A 45 19.54 2.93 40.36
CA ALA A 45 19.03 2.68 41.71
C ALA A 45 18.06 3.77 42.22
N GLY A 46 18.09 4.98 41.63
CA GLY A 46 17.20 6.08 41.94
C GLY A 46 15.81 5.98 41.30
N LEU A 47 15.69 5.25 40.19
CA LEU A 47 14.51 5.18 39.32
C LEU A 47 13.29 4.49 39.93
N PRO A 48 13.39 3.40 40.73
CA PRO A 48 12.22 2.69 41.24
C PRO A 48 11.20 3.56 41.98
N LYS A 49 11.64 4.69 42.55
CA LYS A 49 10.75 5.64 43.25
C LYS A 49 9.76 6.35 42.30
N ALA A 50 10.20 6.72 41.10
CA ALA A 50 9.37 7.40 40.10
C ALA A 50 10.01 7.30 38.70
N PRO A 51 9.97 6.11 38.08
CA PRO A 51 10.75 5.81 36.87
C PRO A 51 10.34 6.69 35.67
N SER A 52 9.08 7.13 35.60
CA SER A 52 8.58 8.02 34.55
C SER A 52 9.14 9.45 34.62
N THR A 53 9.56 9.92 35.81
CA THR A 53 9.96 11.33 36.01
C THR A 53 11.41 11.55 36.40
N PHE A 54 12.07 10.53 36.94
CA PHE A 54 13.49 10.59 37.34
C PHE A 54 14.44 10.02 36.30
N ASN A 55 13.94 9.47 35.20
CA ASN A 55 14.81 8.99 34.14
C ASN A 55 15.47 10.16 33.38
N PRO A 56 16.73 9.98 32.93
CA PRO A 56 17.51 11.05 32.32
C PRO A 56 17.02 11.46 30.92
N LEU A 57 16.28 10.59 30.22
CA LEU A 57 15.70 10.88 28.89
C LEU A 57 14.49 11.82 28.97
N TYR A 58 13.77 11.82 30.09
CA TYR A 58 12.65 12.70 30.35
C TYR A 58 13.09 14.03 30.98
N SER A 59 13.95 13.98 32.00
CA SER A 59 14.42 15.19 32.68
C SER A 59 15.80 14.95 33.31
N MET A 60 16.82 15.51 32.68
CA MET A 60 18.21 15.42 33.14
C MET A 60 18.38 16.01 34.55
N ASP A 61 17.82 17.19 34.82
CA ASP A 61 17.92 17.85 36.14
C ASP A 61 17.36 16.98 37.27
N ARG A 62 16.20 16.36 37.04
CA ARG A 62 15.56 15.46 38.02
C ARG A 62 16.37 14.19 38.23
N ALA A 63 16.94 13.62 37.16
CA ALA A 63 17.81 12.46 37.23
C ALA A 63 19.08 12.77 38.05
N VAL A 64 19.75 13.90 37.80
CA VAL A 64 20.93 14.37 38.55
C VAL A 64 20.60 14.54 40.03
N ALA A 65 19.50 15.24 40.36
CA ALA A 65 19.08 15.45 41.74
C ALA A 65 18.83 14.11 42.45
N ARG A 66 18.15 13.17 41.77
CA ARG A 66 17.84 11.85 42.33
C ARG A 66 19.09 10.99 42.52
N ARG A 67 20.00 10.95 41.55
CA ARG A 67 21.30 10.27 41.64
C ARG A 67 22.10 10.75 42.85
N ASN A 68 22.19 12.07 43.05
CA ASN A 68 22.96 12.64 44.16
C ASN A 68 22.40 12.25 45.54
N VAL A 69 21.08 12.06 45.65
CA VAL A 69 20.45 11.52 46.86
C VAL A 69 20.87 10.07 47.11
N VAL A 70 20.93 9.23 46.07
CA VAL A 70 21.39 7.84 46.18
C VAL A 70 22.86 7.79 46.59
N LEU A 71 23.75 8.54 45.91
CA LEU A 71 25.17 8.62 46.24
C LEU A 71 25.39 9.07 47.70
N SER A 72 24.62 10.05 48.17
CA SER A 72 24.73 10.55 49.56
C SER A 72 24.38 9.47 50.58
N ARG A 73 23.38 8.63 50.29
CA ARG A 73 23.01 7.49 51.15
C ARG A 73 24.06 6.39 51.10
N MET A 74 24.62 6.09 49.93
CA MET A 74 25.69 5.11 49.81
C MET A 74 26.92 5.51 50.63
N LEU A 75 27.27 6.80 50.65
CA LEU A 75 28.35 7.32 51.49
C LEU A 75 28.04 7.21 52.98
N SER A 76 26.84 7.62 53.42
CA SER A 76 26.48 7.59 54.85
C SER A 76 26.40 6.19 55.44
N GLU A 77 26.04 5.21 54.61
CA GLU A 77 25.95 3.79 54.98
C GLU A 77 27.30 3.04 54.77
N GLY A 78 28.36 3.73 54.33
CA GLY A 78 29.70 3.17 54.19
C GLY A 78 29.93 2.27 52.97
N TYR A 79 29.04 2.29 51.97
CA TYR A 79 29.22 1.52 50.73
C TYR A 79 30.27 2.12 49.78
N ILE A 80 30.53 3.43 49.89
CA ILE A 80 31.52 4.15 49.07
C ILE A 80 32.31 5.13 49.95
N THR A 81 33.52 5.47 49.49
CA THR A 81 34.38 6.48 50.13
C THR A 81 33.98 7.91 49.72
N GLN A 82 34.45 8.91 50.47
CA GLN A 82 34.26 10.32 50.14
C GLN A 82 34.79 10.66 48.73
N ALA A 83 35.97 10.14 48.37
CA ALA A 83 36.56 10.36 47.05
C ALA A 83 35.69 9.79 45.91
N GLN A 84 35.14 8.58 46.10
CA GLN A 84 34.21 7.97 45.12
C GLN A 84 32.90 8.75 45.02
N TYR A 85 32.38 9.25 46.13
CA TYR A 85 31.20 10.12 46.14
C TYR A 85 31.43 11.39 45.32
N ASP A 86 32.53 12.10 45.57
CA ASP A 86 32.85 13.37 44.89
C ASP A 86 33.06 13.14 43.39
N GLN A 87 33.78 12.06 43.02
CA GLN A 87 33.98 11.66 41.63
C GLN A 87 32.65 11.37 40.93
N ALA A 88 31.85 10.42 41.45
CA ALA A 88 30.59 10.01 40.83
C ALA A 88 29.54 11.14 40.76
N ARG A 89 29.55 12.06 41.73
CA ARG A 89 28.67 13.23 41.73
C ARG A 89 29.07 14.25 40.65
N SER A 90 30.36 14.39 40.37
CA SER A 90 30.88 15.31 39.34
C SER A 90 30.75 14.77 37.91
N GLU A 91 30.61 13.45 37.76
CA GLU A 91 30.47 12.78 36.47
C GLU A 91 29.17 13.23 35.76
N PRO A 92 29.22 13.71 34.51
CA PRO A 92 28.03 13.97 33.71
C PRO A 92 27.23 12.69 33.48
N ILE A 93 25.90 12.77 33.47
CA ILE A 93 25.05 11.64 33.07
C ILE A 93 24.95 11.67 31.54
N ASP A 94 25.75 10.84 30.87
CA ASP A 94 25.66 10.62 29.42
C ASP A 94 24.66 9.50 29.14
N ALA A 95 23.37 9.84 29.13
CA ALA A 95 22.30 8.89 28.88
C ALA A 95 21.60 9.19 27.56
N ASN A 96 21.55 8.20 26.68
CA ASN A 96 20.82 8.24 25.41
C ASN A 96 19.91 7.02 25.31
N TYR A 97 18.85 7.08 24.51
CA TYR A 97 18.01 5.90 24.31
C TYR A 97 18.70 4.92 23.35
N HIS A 98 19.24 3.84 23.90
CA HIS A 98 19.92 2.80 23.13
C HIS A 98 18.92 1.68 22.82
N ALA A 99 18.27 1.80 21.66
CA ALA A 99 17.48 0.73 21.07
C ALA A 99 18.27 0.06 19.93
N PRO A 100 17.91 -1.18 19.55
CA PRO A 100 18.45 -1.79 18.34
C PRO A 100 18.28 -0.82 17.15
N GLU A 101 19.35 -0.62 16.38
CA GLU A 101 19.27 0.21 15.18
C GLU A 101 18.25 -0.39 14.21
N ILE A 102 17.23 0.41 13.87
CA ILE A 102 16.22 0.01 12.88
C ILE A 102 16.88 0.10 11.50
N ALA A 103 17.41 -1.03 11.01
CA ALA A 103 18.06 -1.11 9.70
C ALA A 103 17.13 -0.71 8.53
N PHE A 104 15.81 -0.88 8.70
CA PHE A 104 14.78 -0.46 7.76
C PHE A 104 13.38 -0.47 8.40
N SER A 105 12.47 0.41 7.98
CA SER A 105 11.12 0.58 8.54
C SER A 105 10.00 0.21 7.54
N ALA A 106 9.15 -0.74 7.92
CA ALA A 106 7.95 -1.15 7.19
C ALA A 106 6.72 -1.18 8.12
N PRO A 107 6.24 -0.01 8.60
CA PRO A 107 5.36 0.05 9.76
C PRO A 107 3.98 -0.60 9.55
N TYR A 108 3.41 -0.56 8.34
CA TYR A 108 2.18 -1.30 8.03
C TYR A 108 2.35 -2.82 8.17
N LEU A 109 3.49 -3.35 7.70
CA LEU A 109 3.83 -4.77 7.87
C LEU A 109 4.09 -5.09 9.34
N SER A 110 4.85 -4.24 10.05
CA SER A 110 5.13 -4.42 11.47
C SER A 110 3.84 -4.47 12.30
N GLU A 111 2.86 -3.62 12.02
CA GLU A 111 1.55 -3.67 12.68
C GLU A 111 0.77 -4.94 12.34
N MET A 112 0.81 -5.41 11.08
CA MET A 112 0.21 -6.69 10.71
C MET A 112 0.87 -7.88 11.41
N VAL A 113 2.21 -7.89 11.51
CA VAL A 113 2.95 -8.91 12.26
C VAL A 113 2.59 -8.84 13.74
N ARG A 114 2.51 -7.64 14.31
CA ARG A 114 2.12 -7.45 15.72
C ARG A 114 0.74 -8.04 16.01
N GLN A 115 -0.24 -7.76 15.14
CA GLN A 115 -1.60 -8.30 15.26
C GLN A 115 -1.62 -9.82 15.12
N GLU A 116 -0.89 -10.36 14.15
CA GLU A 116 -0.83 -11.81 13.92
C GLU A 116 -0.16 -12.56 15.07
N MET A 117 0.93 -12.01 15.62
CA MET A 117 1.60 -12.58 16.79
C MET A 117 0.70 -12.54 18.02
N TYR A 118 -0.03 -11.44 18.23
CA TYR A 118 -1.01 -11.36 19.32
C TYR A 118 -2.14 -12.38 19.15
N ASN A 119 -2.66 -12.56 17.94
CA ASN A 119 -3.71 -13.54 17.67
C ASN A 119 -3.24 -14.98 17.94
N ARG A 120 -1.95 -15.28 17.72
CA ARG A 120 -1.37 -16.62 17.93
C ARG A 120 -0.94 -16.90 19.36
N TYR A 121 -0.36 -15.91 20.03
CA TYR A 121 0.37 -16.10 21.29
C TYR A 121 -0.12 -15.19 22.44
N GLY A 122 -1.08 -14.30 22.21
CA GLY A 122 -1.57 -13.36 23.22
C GLY A 122 -0.49 -12.39 23.70
N GLU A 123 -0.49 -12.08 25.00
CA GLU A 123 0.50 -11.17 25.61
C GLU A 123 1.95 -11.68 25.50
N SER A 124 2.15 -13.00 25.49
CA SER A 124 3.46 -13.63 25.29
C SER A 124 4.16 -13.18 24.01
N ALA A 125 3.41 -12.74 23.00
CA ALA A 125 3.95 -12.13 21.78
C ALA A 125 4.88 -10.92 22.05
N TYR A 126 4.72 -10.24 23.18
CA TYR A 126 5.51 -9.07 23.57
C TYR A 126 6.61 -9.35 24.57
N GLU A 127 6.56 -10.50 25.26
CA GLU A 127 7.40 -10.79 26.43
C GLU A 127 8.47 -11.85 26.12
N ASP A 128 8.19 -12.81 25.24
CA ASP A 128 9.03 -14.00 25.05
C ASP A 128 10.20 -13.79 24.07
N GLY A 129 10.40 -12.57 23.55
CA GLY A 129 11.56 -12.25 22.72
C GLY A 129 11.63 -12.95 21.35
N TYR A 130 10.48 -13.28 20.75
CA TYR A 130 10.41 -13.94 19.44
C TYR A 130 11.18 -13.20 18.33
N ARG A 131 11.84 -13.95 17.45
CA ARG A 131 12.40 -13.44 16.18
C ARG A 131 11.48 -13.82 15.03
N ILE A 132 10.83 -12.81 14.43
CA ILE A 132 9.87 -13.00 13.33
C ILE A 132 10.54 -12.66 12.00
N TYR A 133 10.56 -13.64 11.09
CA TYR A 133 11.02 -13.48 9.72
C TYR A 133 9.81 -13.34 8.81
N THR A 134 9.80 -12.28 8.00
CA THR A 134 8.73 -12.03 7.03
C THR A 134 9.13 -12.47 5.62
N THR A 135 8.17 -12.47 4.70
CA THR A 135 8.42 -12.74 3.28
C THR A 135 9.01 -11.54 2.52
N ILE A 136 9.05 -10.37 3.14
CA ILE A 136 9.40 -9.10 2.50
C ILE A 136 10.91 -8.83 2.60
N THR A 137 11.51 -8.36 1.50
CA THR A 137 12.90 -7.88 1.49
C THR A 137 12.96 -6.36 1.57
N ARG A 138 14.03 -5.82 2.16
CA ARG A 138 14.27 -4.37 2.27
C ARG A 138 14.23 -3.67 0.90
N LYS A 139 14.92 -4.21 -0.11
CA LYS A 139 15.02 -3.62 -1.45
C LYS A 139 13.65 -3.39 -2.07
N VAL A 140 12.83 -4.43 -2.10
CA VAL A 140 11.50 -4.40 -2.71
C VAL A 140 10.56 -3.48 -1.93
N GLN A 141 10.55 -3.57 -0.60
CA GLN A 141 9.66 -2.76 0.22
C GLN A 141 9.99 -1.25 0.17
N GLN A 142 11.28 -0.88 0.17
CA GLN A 142 11.69 0.52 0.03
C GLN A 142 11.27 1.07 -1.33
N ALA A 143 11.44 0.30 -2.40
CA ALA A 143 11.00 0.69 -3.74
C ALA A 143 9.49 0.90 -3.80
N ALA A 144 8.70 -0.01 -3.21
CA ALA A 144 7.25 0.12 -3.13
C ALA A 144 6.80 1.37 -2.36
N GLN A 145 7.43 1.65 -1.21
CA GLN A 145 7.15 2.86 -0.41
C GLN A 145 7.47 4.12 -1.21
N GLN A 146 8.62 4.14 -1.90
CA GLN A 146 9.03 5.27 -2.71
C GLN A 146 8.09 5.47 -3.91
N ALA A 147 7.69 4.39 -4.58
CA ALA A 147 6.78 4.41 -5.71
C ALA A 147 5.41 5.01 -5.32
N VAL A 148 4.84 4.58 -4.19
CA VAL A 148 3.57 5.13 -3.68
C VAL A 148 3.74 6.60 -3.29
N ARG A 149 4.78 6.94 -2.52
CA ARG A 149 5.01 8.32 -2.05
C ARG A 149 5.21 9.29 -3.20
N ASN A 150 6.08 8.96 -4.16
CA ASN A 150 6.33 9.81 -5.33
C ASN A 150 5.06 9.99 -6.14
N ASN A 151 4.34 8.92 -6.45
CA ASN A 151 3.13 9.01 -7.25
C ASN A 151 2.01 9.82 -6.56
N VAL A 152 1.88 9.71 -5.24
CA VAL A 152 0.95 10.52 -4.44
C VAL A 152 1.37 12.00 -4.45
N LEU A 153 2.67 12.31 -4.28
CA LEU A 153 3.17 13.69 -4.36
C LEU A 153 2.99 14.28 -5.75
N ASP A 154 3.28 13.50 -6.80
CA ASP A 154 3.06 13.90 -8.19
C ASP A 154 1.58 14.18 -8.45
N TYR A 155 0.66 13.44 -7.81
CA TYR A 155 -0.78 13.73 -7.85
C TYR A 155 -1.11 15.02 -7.15
N ASP A 156 -0.64 15.18 -5.93
CA ASP A 156 -0.95 16.36 -5.12
C ASP A 156 -0.45 17.64 -5.81
N MET A 157 0.77 17.60 -6.33
CA MET A 157 1.40 18.74 -7.01
C MET A 157 0.65 19.20 -8.25
N ARG A 158 0.18 18.27 -9.09
CA ARG A 158 -0.56 18.63 -10.32
C ARG A 158 -1.96 19.17 -10.04
N HIS A 159 -2.53 18.92 -8.86
CA HIS A 159 -3.80 19.50 -8.42
C HIS A 159 -3.62 20.86 -7.72
N GLY A 160 -2.40 21.25 -7.38
CA GLY A 160 -2.08 22.59 -6.88
C GLY A 160 -1.94 22.68 -5.37
N TYR A 161 -1.48 23.85 -4.94
CA TYR A 161 -1.16 24.18 -3.56
C TYR A 161 -2.37 24.75 -2.83
N ARG A 162 -2.72 24.15 -1.70
CA ARG A 162 -3.85 24.50 -0.83
C ARG A 162 -3.51 25.61 0.17
N GLY A 163 -2.25 26.05 0.21
CA GLY A 163 -1.77 27.08 1.12
C GLY A 163 -0.94 26.50 2.27
N PRO A 164 -0.41 27.37 3.15
CA PRO A 164 0.35 26.95 4.30
C PRO A 164 -0.53 26.13 5.26
N ALA A 165 0.08 25.21 5.99
CA ALA A 165 -0.64 24.39 6.95
C ALA A 165 -1.07 25.21 8.19
N ASN A 166 -0.34 26.28 8.54
CA ASN A 166 -0.77 27.25 9.53
C ASN A 166 -0.14 28.63 9.30
N VAL A 167 -0.69 29.68 9.93
CA VAL A 167 -0.12 31.02 9.99
C VAL A 167 0.15 31.36 11.46
N LEU A 168 1.42 31.33 11.86
CA LEU A 168 1.85 31.50 13.26
C LEU A 168 1.93 32.97 13.67
N TRP A 169 2.26 33.85 12.72
CA TRP A 169 2.14 35.30 12.83
C TRP A 169 1.92 35.90 11.44
N LYS A 170 1.36 37.11 11.38
CA LYS A 170 1.11 37.82 10.11
C LYS A 170 2.25 38.76 9.77
N VAL A 171 2.33 39.13 8.49
CA VAL A 171 3.24 40.18 8.03
C VAL A 171 2.94 41.49 8.77
N GLY A 172 3.95 42.06 9.43
CA GLY A 172 3.83 43.26 10.26
C GLY A 172 3.63 42.98 11.76
N GLU A 173 3.36 41.73 12.17
CA GLU A 173 3.35 41.33 13.58
C GLU A 173 4.76 40.98 14.08
N THR A 174 4.93 40.91 15.41
CA THR A 174 6.21 40.49 16.01
C THR A 174 6.47 39.02 15.69
N ALA A 175 7.58 38.76 15.00
CA ALA A 175 8.00 37.40 14.68
C ALA A 175 8.27 36.59 15.95
N TRP A 176 8.00 35.29 15.89
CA TRP A 176 8.34 34.40 16.99
C TRP A 176 9.86 34.24 17.08
N ASP A 177 10.38 34.07 18.30
CA ASP A 177 11.77 33.73 18.50
C ASP A 177 12.08 32.29 18.04
N SER A 178 13.37 32.02 17.77
CA SER A 178 13.83 30.74 17.25
C SER A 178 13.51 29.55 18.17
N LYS A 179 13.47 29.77 19.49
CA LYS A 179 13.15 28.70 20.46
C LYS A 179 11.69 28.30 20.33
N LYS A 180 10.78 29.28 20.30
CA LYS A 180 9.36 29.04 20.11
C LYS A 180 9.06 28.37 18.76
N ILE A 181 9.75 28.76 17.69
CA ILE A 181 9.65 28.12 16.37
C ILE A 181 10.09 26.66 16.44
N THR A 182 11.29 26.38 16.95
CA THR A 182 11.84 25.02 17.01
C THR A 182 11.03 24.12 17.94
N ASP A 183 10.60 24.60 19.11
CA ASP A 183 9.72 23.86 20.03
C ASP A 183 8.38 23.51 19.37
N THR A 184 7.81 24.42 18.58
CA THR A 184 6.57 24.17 17.83
C THR A 184 6.77 23.14 16.72
N LEU A 185 7.86 23.25 15.95
CA LEU A 185 8.16 22.32 14.86
C LEU A 185 8.50 20.91 15.35
N LYS A 186 9.20 20.78 16.49
CA LYS A 186 9.52 19.48 17.12
C LYS A 186 8.28 18.73 17.61
N ALA A 187 7.19 19.43 17.90
CA ALA A 187 5.92 18.81 18.27
C ALA A 187 5.13 18.28 17.06
N LEU A 188 5.49 18.66 15.83
CA LEU A 188 4.83 18.22 14.62
C LEU A 188 5.42 16.89 14.13
N PRO A 189 4.60 15.97 13.60
CA PRO A 189 5.09 14.75 12.98
C PRO A 189 5.80 15.05 11.65
N THR A 190 6.70 14.16 11.24
CA THR A 190 7.26 14.12 9.89
C THR A 190 6.55 13.04 9.07
N TYR A 191 6.29 13.32 7.79
CA TYR A 191 5.59 12.39 6.89
C TYR A 191 6.45 12.04 5.67
N GLY A 192 7.02 10.84 5.63
CA GLY A 192 7.95 10.46 4.57
C GLY A 192 9.05 11.51 4.37
N PRO A 193 9.19 12.09 3.16
CA PRO A 193 10.20 13.12 2.89
C PRO A 193 9.80 14.55 3.31
N LEU A 194 8.64 14.74 3.95
CA LEU A 194 8.11 16.08 4.27
C LEU A 194 8.53 16.49 5.68
N LEU A 195 9.28 17.60 5.73
CA LEU A 195 9.72 18.23 6.97
C LEU A 195 8.89 19.49 7.23
N PRO A 196 8.41 19.71 8.47
CA PRO A 196 7.72 20.94 8.80
C PRO A 196 8.74 22.08 8.92
N ALA A 197 8.39 23.26 8.41
CA ALA A 197 9.24 24.44 8.43
C ALA A 197 8.41 25.70 8.66
N VAL A 198 9.03 26.77 9.15
CA VAL A 198 8.39 28.09 9.30
C VAL A 198 9.13 29.12 8.46
N VAL A 199 8.40 29.84 7.61
CA VAL A 199 8.96 30.92 6.79
C VAL A 199 9.32 32.11 7.68
N THR A 200 10.62 32.36 7.86
CA THR A 200 11.14 33.47 8.70
C THR A 200 11.33 34.75 7.91
N SER A 201 11.56 34.64 6.60
CA SER A 201 11.62 35.77 5.67
C SER A 201 11.16 35.35 4.28
N ALA A 202 10.54 36.27 3.54
CA ALA A 202 10.15 36.06 2.15
C ALA A 202 10.22 37.39 1.37
N ASN A 203 10.78 37.32 0.17
CA ASN A 203 10.79 38.40 -0.81
C ASN A 203 10.39 37.84 -2.19
N PRO A 204 10.24 38.66 -3.25
CA PRO A 204 9.81 38.15 -4.55
C PRO A 204 10.71 37.07 -5.18
N GLN A 205 11.98 36.97 -4.78
CA GLN A 205 12.99 36.08 -5.36
C GLN A 205 13.20 34.79 -4.55
N GLU A 206 13.14 34.87 -3.22
CA GLU A 206 13.44 33.76 -2.30
C GLU A 206 12.67 33.85 -0.98
N ALA A 207 12.59 32.71 -0.29
CA ALA A 207 12.13 32.62 1.09
C ALA A 207 13.11 31.79 1.93
N THR A 208 13.34 32.21 3.17
CA THR A 208 14.08 31.41 4.16
C THR A 208 13.09 30.75 5.10
N ALA A 209 13.25 29.44 5.33
CA ALA A 209 12.42 28.69 6.26
C ALA A 209 13.27 27.97 7.31
N ALA A 210 12.93 28.14 8.59
CA ALA A 210 13.57 27.46 9.70
C ALA A 210 12.99 26.05 9.89
N LEU A 211 13.87 25.08 10.16
CA LEU A 211 13.55 23.67 10.43
C LEU A 211 13.51 23.38 11.94
N ALA A 212 13.02 22.19 12.29
CA ALA A 212 12.88 21.75 13.67
C ALA A 212 14.22 21.63 14.43
N ASP A 213 15.33 21.41 13.72
CA ASP A 213 16.69 21.33 14.27
C ASP A 213 17.34 22.72 14.47
N GLY A 214 16.66 23.79 14.09
CA GLY A 214 17.14 25.17 14.16
C GLY A 214 17.97 25.61 12.96
N THR A 215 18.21 24.74 11.99
CA THR A 215 18.81 25.11 10.70
C THR A 215 17.78 25.84 9.82
N SER A 216 18.27 26.51 8.77
CA SER A 216 17.42 27.22 7.81
C SER A 216 17.70 26.74 6.39
N VAL A 217 16.63 26.67 5.59
CA VAL A 217 16.69 26.32 4.17
C VAL A 217 16.25 27.49 3.31
N SER A 218 16.87 27.64 2.14
CA SER A 218 16.44 28.61 1.14
C SER A 218 15.50 27.95 0.14
N LEU A 219 14.41 28.63 -0.18
CA LEU A 219 13.44 28.19 -1.17
C LEU A 219 13.36 29.23 -2.30
N HIS A 220 13.65 28.77 -3.51
CA HIS A 220 13.60 29.58 -4.73
C HIS A 220 12.38 29.23 -5.58
N MET A 221 12.11 30.05 -6.60
CA MET A 221 10.96 29.88 -7.49
C MET A 221 10.94 28.50 -8.18
N GLU A 222 12.09 27.88 -8.43
CA GLU A 222 12.18 26.52 -9.00
C GLU A 222 11.45 25.48 -8.15
N GLY A 223 11.70 25.48 -6.84
CA GLY A 223 11.04 24.60 -5.87
C GLY A 223 9.59 24.97 -5.53
N MET A 224 9.06 26.06 -6.10
CA MET A 224 7.69 26.55 -5.87
C MET A 224 6.84 26.71 -7.14
N ARG A 225 7.43 26.57 -8.33
CA ARG A 225 6.75 26.88 -9.59
C ARG A 225 5.49 26.04 -9.82
N TRP A 226 5.50 24.82 -9.27
CA TRP A 226 4.39 23.89 -9.31
C TRP A 226 3.15 24.38 -8.52
N ALA A 227 3.35 25.26 -7.53
CA ALA A 227 2.38 25.63 -6.50
C ALA A 227 1.29 26.61 -7.00
N ARG A 228 0.62 26.25 -8.11
CA ARG A 228 -0.61 26.90 -8.56
C ARG A 228 -1.67 26.79 -7.46
N PRO A 229 -2.40 27.84 -7.11
CA PRO A 229 -3.44 27.74 -6.07
C PRO A 229 -4.48 26.68 -6.41
N TYR A 230 -4.75 25.75 -5.49
CA TYR A 230 -5.84 24.80 -5.61
C TYR A 230 -7.19 25.55 -5.57
N ARG A 231 -8.12 25.22 -6.47
CA ARG A 231 -9.49 25.77 -6.48
C ARG A 231 -10.53 24.68 -6.28
N SER A 232 -10.37 23.57 -7.00
CA SER A 232 -11.18 22.35 -6.87
C SER A 232 -10.42 21.16 -7.45
N ASP A 233 -10.97 19.95 -7.30
CA ASP A 233 -10.43 18.73 -7.91
C ASP A 233 -10.32 18.83 -9.45
N THR A 234 -11.00 19.79 -10.09
CA THR A 234 -10.99 19.99 -11.56
C THR A 234 -10.40 21.32 -12.01
N GLN A 235 -9.98 22.20 -11.08
CA GLN A 235 -9.50 23.53 -11.40
C GLN A 235 -8.31 23.96 -10.54
N GLN A 236 -7.31 24.53 -11.19
CA GLN A 236 -6.12 25.12 -10.57
C GLN A 236 -5.96 26.58 -11.01
N GLY A 237 -5.47 27.44 -10.12
CA GLY A 237 -5.19 28.85 -10.33
C GLY A 237 -4.04 29.11 -11.32
N PRO A 238 -3.63 30.38 -11.51
CA PRO A 238 -2.52 30.74 -12.38
C PRO A 238 -1.18 30.23 -11.84
N THR A 239 -0.20 30.03 -12.73
CA THR A 239 1.19 29.73 -12.34
C THR A 239 1.81 30.91 -11.58
N PRO A 240 2.37 30.70 -10.38
CA PRO A 240 3.01 31.76 -9.61
C PRO A 240 4.22 32.35 -10.35
N ARG A 241 4.46 33.66 -10.18
CA ARG A 241 5.53 34.39 -10.87
C ARG A 241 6.64 34.85 -9.93
N LYS A 242 6.37 34.94 -8.63
CA LYS A 242 7.32 35.30 -7.58
C LYS A 242 7.08 34.45 -6.33
N VAL A 243 8.11 34.31 -5.49
CA VAL A 243 8.03 33.49 -4.26
C VAL A 243 6.91 33.95 -3.32
N THR A 244 6.73 35.26 -3.18
CA THR A 244 5.63 35.85 -2.39
C THR A 244 4.22 35.60 -2.95
N ASP A 245 4.06 35.06 -4.17
CA ASP A 245 2.73 34.61 -4.63
C ASP A 245 2.30 33.32 -3.93
N VAL A 246 3.26 32.57 -3.36
CA VAL A 246 3.08 31.21 -2.84
C VAL A 246 3.18 31.19 -1.31
N VAL A 247 4.21 31.83 -0.76
CA VAL A 247 4.49 31.83 0.69
C VAL A 247 4.71 33.24 1.24
N GLN A 248 4.45 33.41 2.53
CA GLN A 248 4.63 34.66 3.27
C GLN A 248 5.33 34.38 4.61
N THR A 249 6.00 35.38 5.16
CA THR A 249 6.60 35.31 6.49
C THR A 249 5.55 34.93 7.55
N GLY A 250 5.94 34.07 8.48
CA GLY A 250 5.09 33.58 9.58
C GLY A 250 4.23 32.37 9.23
N GLN A 251 4.33 31.86 8.00
CA GLN A 251 3.63 30.65 7.60
C GLN A 251 4.38 29.38 7.99
N GLN A 252 3.64 28.41 8.53
CA GLN A 252 4.12 27.03 8.67
C GLN A 252 3.82 26.27 7.37
N ILE A 253 4.87 25.74 6.77
CA ILE A 253 4.86 25.02 5.50
C ILE A 253 5.49 23.64 5.66
N TRP A 254 5.43 22.84 4.60
CA TRP A 254 6.20 21.62 4.48
C TRP A 254 7.26 21.80 3.40
N VAL A 255 8.44 21.25 3.62
CA VAL A 255 9.54 21.25 2.64
C VAL A 255 10.07 19.85 2.44
N ARG A 256 10.68 19.59 1.29
CA ARG A 256 11.37 18.34 0.99
C ARG A 256 12.60 18.60 0.14
N GLN A 257 13.60 17.74 0.25
CA GLN A 257 14.70 17.73 -0.72
C GLN A 257 14.27 17.01 -2.00
N VAL A 258 14.61 17.60 -3.14
CA VAL A 258 14.50 17.01 -4.46
C VAL A 258 15.86 17.21 -5.13
N ASP A 259 16.56 16.11 -5.40
CA ASP A 259 17.97 16.14 -5.77
C ASP A 259 18.81 16.93 -4.75
N ASN A 260 19.41 18.05 -5.14
CA ASN A 260 20.19 18.91 -4.24
C ASN A 260 19.43 20.16 -3.77
N ASP A 261 18.18 20.34 -4.19
CA ASP A 261 17.41 21.56 -3.96
C ASP A 261 16.26 21.35 -2.96
N TRP A 262 15.92 22.41 -2.24
CA TRP A 262 14.77 22.43 -1.34
C TRP A 262 13.51 22.90 -2.06
N TRP A 263 12.48 22.08 -1.99
CA TRP A 263 11.19 22.35 -2.63
C TRP A 263 10.12 22.57 -1.58
N LEU A 264 9.19 23.48 -1.89
CA LEU A 264 7.92 23.53 -1.18
C LEU A 264 7.19 22.20 -1.37
N ALA A 265 6.66 21.67 -0.28
CA ALA A 265 5.88 20.46 -0.24
C ALA A 265 4.54 20.71 0.45
N GLN A 266 3.67 19.71 0.37
CA GLN A 266 2.35 19.74 0.96
C GLN A 266 1.98 18.32 1.37
N VAL A 267 1.36 18.17 2.55
CA VAL A 267 0.83 16.88 2.98
C VAL A 267 -0.33 16.49 2.06
N PRO A 268 -0.24 15.36 1.35
CA PRO A 268 -1.28 14.94 0.41
C PRO A 268 -2.60 14.64 1.12
N GLU A 269 -3.71 15.11 0.54
CA GLU A 269 -5.07 14.73 0.96
C GLU A 269 -5.53 13.44 0.29
N VAL A 270 -5.03 13.15 -0.92
CA VAL A 270 -5.23 11.86 -1.60
C VAL A 270 -4.38 10.80 -0.89
N ASN A 271 -4.83 9.55 -0.93
CA ASN A 271 -4.05 8.43 -0.44
C ASN A 271 -3.91 7.32 -1.49
N SER A 272 -3.03 6.36 -1.23
CA SER A 272 -2.75 5.26 -2.15
C SER A 272 -2.32 4.02 -1.39
N ALA A 273 -2.49 2.85 -2.00
CA ALA A 273 -2.01 1.58 -1.48
C ALA A 273 -1.41 0.73 -2.59
N LEU A 274 -0.46 -0.10 -2.20
CA LEU A 274 0.22 -1.04 -3.09
C LEU A 274 0.42 -2.37 -2.37
N VAL A 275 0.18 -3.46 -3.08
CA VAL A 275 0.55 -4.81 -2.63
C VAL A 275 1.12 -5.61 -3.79
N SER A 276 2.23 -6.30 -3.54
CA SER A 276 2.91 -7.17 -4.50
C SER A 276 2.98 -8.58 -3.91
N LEU A 277 2.57 -9.59 -4.67
CA LEU A 277 2.49 -10.99 -4.26
C LEU A 277 3.31 -11.87 -5.21
N ASN A 278 3.92 -12.93 -4.68
CA ASN A 278 4.37 -14.04 -5.50
C ASN A 278 3.14 -14.87 -5.93
N PRO A 279 2.83 -14.98 -7.23
CA PRO A 279 1.63 -15.66 -7.67
C PRO A 279 1.70 -17.18 -7.52
N GLN A 280 2.89 -17.77 -7.33
CA GLN A 280 3.06 -19.21 -7.15
C GLN A 280 2.83 -19.67 -5.70
N THR A 281 3.15 -18.82 -4.72
CA THR A 281 3.14 -19.21 -3.30
C THR A 281 2.23 -18.37 -2.42
N GLY A 282 1.84 -17.17 -2.87
CA GLY A 282 1.15 -16.18 -2.04
C GLY A 282 2.05 -15.36 -1.12
N ALA A 283 3.37 -15.52 -1.18
CA ALA A 283 4.27 -14.71 -0.38
C ALA A 283 4.08 -13.21 -0.68
N VAL A 284 3.84 -12.39 0.34
CA VAL A 284 3.76 -10.94 0.18
C VAL A 284 5.19 -10.41 -0.04
N LEU A 285 5.41 -9.80 -1.20
CA LEU A 285 6.71 -9.25 -1.60
C LEU A 285 6.85 -7.77 -1.17
N ALA A 286 5.75 -7.02 -1.25
CA ALA A 286 5.67 -5.62 -0.84
C ALA A 286 4.27 -5.30 -0.31
N LEU A 287 4.19 -4.38 0.66
CA LEU A 287 2.93 -3.91 1.23
C LEU A 287 3.01 -2.44 1.70
N VAL A 288 2.21 -1.57 1.11
CA VAL A 288 2.10 -0.16 1.48
C VAL A 288 0.63 0.20 1.68
N GLY A 289 0.26 0.59 2.90
CA GLY A 289 -1.13 0.90 3.29
C GLY A 289 -1.55 2.37 3.15
N GLY A 290 -0.61 3.25 2.80
CA GLY A 290 -0.84 4.69 2.70
C GLY A 290 0.43 5.49 2.40
N PHE A 291 0.28 6.79 2.15
CA PHE A 291 1.38 7.74 1.93
C PHE A 291 2.42 7.70 3.07
N ASP A 292 1.94 7.78 4.31
CA ASP A 292 2.77 7.62 5.49
C ASP A 292 1.97 7.03 6.67
N PHE A 293 2.60 6.18 7.47
CA PHE A 293 1.95 5.49 8.59
C PHE A 293 1.64 6.43 9.76
N ASN A 294 2.46 7.46 9.98
CA ASN A 294 2.21 8.45 11.02
C ASN A 294 1.07 9.40 10.64
N GLN A 295 0.80 9.55 9.34
CA GLN A 295 -0.38 10.27 8.85
C GLN A 295 -1.65 9.45 9.11
N SER A 296 -1.62 8.15 8.83
CA SER A 296 -2.76 7.26 9.01
C SER A 296 -2.29 5.82 9.19
N LYS A 297 -2.62 5.21 10.33
CA LYS A 297 -2.31 3.80 10.62
C LYS A 297 -3.23 2.81 9.88
N PHE A 298 -4.30 3.31 9.25
CA PHE A 298 -5.27 2.49 8.51
C PHE A 298 -4.61 1.87 7.28
N ASN A 299 -4.61 0.55 7.18
CA ASN A 299 -3.93 -0.17 6.12
C ASN A 299 -4.85 -0.38 4.91
N ARG A 300 -4.77 0.55 3.94
CA ARG A 300 -5.65 0.50 2.76
C ARG A 300 -5.38 -0.69 1.85
N ALA A 301 -4.22 -1.34 1.94
CA ALA A 301 -3.93 -2.53 1.13
C ALA A 301 -4.78 -3.74 1.53
N THR A 302 -5.15 -3.85 2.81
CA THR A 302 -5.87 -5.01 3.37
C THR A 302 -7.24 -4.68 3.96
N GLN A 303 -7.54 -3.39 4.23
CA GLN A 303 -8.75 -2.99 4.95
C GLN A 303 -9.68 -2.08 4.12
N ALA A 304 -9.17 -1.37 3.10
CA ALA A 304 -10.00 -0.44 2.33
C ALA A 304 -10.81 -1.16 1.25
N LEU A 305 -12.13 -1.29 1.46
CA LEU A 305 -13.06 -1.71 0.42
C LEU A 305 -13.34 -0.54 -0.52
N ARG A 306 -12.92 -0.68 -1.78
CA ARG A 306 -13.01 0.37 -2.79
C ARG A 306 -13.56 -0.19 -4.09
N GLN A 307 -14.39 0.58 -4.78
CA GLN A 307 -14.92 0.16 -6.08
C GLN A 307 -13.75 -0.06 -7.05
N VAL A 308 -13.73 -1.21 -7.72
CA VAL A 308 -12.60 -1.59 -8.58
C VAL A 308 -12.72 -1.05 -10.00
N GLY A 309 -13.92 -0.63 -10.40
CA GLY A 309 -14.21 -0.10 -11.73
C GLY A 309 -13.78 -1.08 -12.83
N SER A 310 -13.23 -0.57 -13.93
CA SER A 310 -12.77 -1.40 -15.06
C SER A 310 -11.69 -2.45 -14.71
N ASN A 311 -11.13 -2.44 -13.49
CA ASN A 311 -10.19 -3.46 -13.03
C ASN A 311 -10.86 -4.83 -12.81
N ILE A 312 -12.20 -4.89 -12.70
CA ILE A 312 -12.95 -6.15 -12.60
C ILE A 312 -12.99 -6.93 -13.93
N LYS A 313 -12.81 -6.23 -15.06
CA LYS A 313 -13.09 -6.79 -16.38
C LYS A 313 -12.33 -8.07 -16.68
N PRO A 314 -11.04 -8.23 -16.35
CA PRO A 314 -10.34 -9.49 -16.65
C PRO A 314 -11.00 -10.72 -16.04
N PHE A 315 -11.58 -10.62 -14.84
CA PHE A 315 -12.33 -11.69 -14.19
C PHE A 315 -13.61 -12.02 -14.97
N LEU A 316 -14.37 -11.00 -15.37
CA LEU A 316 -15.62 -11.18 -16.13
C LEU A 316 -15.35 -11.67 -17.56
N TYR A 317 -14.28 -11.21 -18.20
CA TYR A 317 -13.83 -11.74 -19.50
C TYR A 317 -13.39 -13.19 -19.38
N THR A 318 -12.80 -13.58 -18.25
CA THR A 318 -12.49 -14.99 -17.95
C THR A 318 -13.77 -15.81 -17.82
N ALA A 319 -14.78 -15.32 -17.08
CA ALA A 319 -16.09 -15.95 -16.98
C ALA A 319 -16.76 -16.13 -18.34
N ALA A 320 -16.77 -15.08 -19.16
CA ALA A 320 -17.30 -15.09 -20.52
C ALA A 320 -16.63 -16.15 -21.40
N MET A 321 -15.29 -16.26 -21.31
CA MET A 321 -14.55 -17.26 -22.06
C MET A 321 -14.80 -18.68 -21.55
N ASP A 322 -14.91 -18.88 -20.24
CA ASP A 322 -15.27 -20.17 -19.65
C ASP A 322 -16.68 -20.62 -20.08
N LYS A 323 -17.58 -19.65 -20.32
CA LYS A 323 -18.96 -19.90 -20.80
C LYS A 323 -19.06 -20.17 -22.31
N GLY A 324 -17.98 -19.97 -23.07
CA GLY A 324 -17.90 -20.32 -24.50
C GLY A 324 -17.34 -19.24 -25.42
N LEU A 325 -17.21 -17.99 -24.97
CA LEU A 325 -16.60 -16.95 -25.82
C LEU A 325 -15.10 -17.18 -26.03
N THR A 326 -14.56 -16.65 -27.12
CA THR A 326 -13.12 -16.69 -27.40
C THR A 326 -12.57 -15.27 -27.49
N LEU A 327 -11.24 -15.13 -27.41
CA LEU A 327 -10.58 -13.84 -27.63
C LEU A 327 -10.82 -13.26 -29.04
N ALA A 328 -11.25 -14.09 -29.99
CA ALA A 328 -11.61 -13.71 -31.35
C ALA A 328 -13.12 -13.46 -31.55
N SER A 329 -13.98 -13.81 -30.58
CA SER A 329 -15.42 -13.55 -30.67
C SER A 329 -15.68 -12.06 -30.91
N MET A 330 -16.56 -11.78 -31.87
CA MET A 330 -16.93 -10.42 -32.27
C MET A 330 -18.12 -9.94 -31.45
N LEU A 331 -18.00 -8.74 -30.88
CA LEU A 331 -19.06 -8.07 -30.14
C LEU A 331 -19.19 -6.63 -30.61
N ASN A 332 -20.44 -6.16 -30.70
CA ASN A 332 -20.71 -4.80 -31.14
C ASN A 332 -20.39 -3.79 -30.04
N ASP A 333 -19.47 -2.86 -30.35
CA ASP A 333 -19.21 -1.65 -29.58
C ASP A 333 -20.07 -0.50 -30.12
N VAL A 334 -21.38 -0.60 -29.94
CA VAL A 334 -22.39 0.42 -30.31
C VAL A 334 -23.25 0.79 -29.10
N PRO A 335 -23.81 2.01 -29.02
CA PRO A 335 -24.61 2.46 -27.87
C PRO A 335 -25.67 1.43 -27.42
N ILE A 336 -25.88 1.33 -26.11
CA ILE A 336 -26.94 0.52 -25.50
C ILE A 336 -27.97 1.48 -24.93
N SER A 337 -29.25 1.25 -25.23
CA SER A 337 -30.38 1.89 -24.54
C SER A 337 -31.36 0.80 -24.13
N ARG A 338 -31.75 0.78 -22.85
CA ARG A 338 -32.80 -0.12 -22.36
C ARG A 338 -33.67 0.62 -21.36
N TRP A 339 -34.98 0.46 -21.51
CA TRP A 339 -35.98 0.85 -20.54
C TRP A 339 -35.90 -0.08 -19.32
N ASP A 340 -35.71 0.50 -18.14
CA ASP A 340 -35.79 -0.20 -16.87
C ASP A 340 -37.00 0.34 -16.09
N ALA A 341 -38.05 -0.46 -16.01
CA ALA A 341 -39.29 -0.10 -15.34
C ALA A 341 -39.12 0.10 -13.82
N GLY A 342 -38.05 -0.45 -13.21
CA GLY A 342 -37.76 -0.30 -11.78
C GLY A 342 -36.90 0.93 -11.43
N ALA A 343 -36.10 1.44 -12.37
CA ALA A 343 -35.20 2.57 -12.16
C ALA A 343 -35.80 3.94 -12.54
N GLY A 344 -37.01 3.96 -13.12
CA GLY A 344 -37.71 5.17 -13.56
C GLY A 344 -37.01 5.94 -14.69
N SER A 345 -35.92 5.41 -15.26
CA SER A 345 -35.15 6.02 -16.35
C SER A 345 -34.37 4.96 -17.15
N ASP A 346 -34.07 5.27 -18.40
CA ASP A 346 -33.27 4.39 -19.28
C ASP A 346 -31.83 4.24 -18.77
N TRP A 347 -31.37 3.00 -18.55
CA TRP A 347 -29.95 2.74 -18.30
C TRP A 347 -29.17 2.76 -19.62
N ARG A 348 -28.29 3.75 -19.78
CA ARG A 348 -27.51 4.01 -21.00
C ARG A 348 -26.00 4.03 -20.71
N PRO A 349 -25.36 2.87 -20.52
CA PRO A 349 -23.93 2.81 -20.24
C PRO A 349 -23.12 3.38 -21.43
N LYS A 350 -22.07 4.13 -21.12
CA LYS A 350 -21.18 4.76 -22.12
C LYS A 350 -19.76 4.26 -21.98
N ASN A 351 -19.01 4.26 -23.08
CA ASN A 351 -17.56 4.11 -23.04
C ASN A 351 -16.89 5.36 -22.45
N SER A 352 -15.63 5.23 -22.01
CA SER A 352 -14.79 6.36 -21.59
C SER A 352 -13.50 6.37 -22.41
N PRO A 353 -13.36 7.28 -23.40
CA PRO A 353 -14.36 8.24 -23.88
C PRO A 353 -15.56 7.57 -24.59
N PRO A 354 -16.70 8.26 -24.80
CA PRO A 354 -17.91 7.71 -25.42
C PRO A 354 -17.78 7.56 -26.94
N GLN A 355 -16.78 6.79 -27.37
CA GLN A 355 -16.47 6.47 -28.76
C GLN A 355 -16.77 5.00 -29.02
N TYR A 356 -17.25 4.71 -30.23
CA TYR A 356 -17.82 3.43 -30.64
C TYR A 356 -17.11 2.93 -31.89
N ALA A 357 -16.65 1.68 -31.86
CA ALA A 357 -15.83 1.09 -32.92
C ALA A 357 -16.60 0.09 -33.80
N GLY A 358 -17.91 -0.10 -33.56
CA GLY A 358 -18.68 -1.13 -34.25
C GLY A 358 -18.26 -2.54 -33.80
N PRO A 359 -18.32 -3.56 -34.67
CA PRO A 359 -17.90 -4.91 -34.33
C PRO A 359 -16.40 -4.98 -34.00
N ILE A 360 -16.05 -5.41 -32.79
CA ILE A 360 -14.66 -5.62 -32.37
C ILE A 360 -14.47 -6.97 -31.67
N ARG A 361 -13.25 -7.50 -31.73
CA ARG A 361 -12.88 -8.75 -31.04
C ARG A 361 -12.93 -8.56 -29.52
N LEU A 362 -13.27 -9.61 -28.79
CA LEU A 362 -13.27 -9.64 -27.32
C LEU A 362 -11.90 -9.19 -26.75
N ARG A 363 -10.79 -9.62 -27.35
CA ARG A 363 -9.44 -9.14 -26.98
C ARG A 363 -9.29 -7.62 -27.04
N GLN A 364 -9.76 -6.99 -28.11
CA GLN A 364 -9.71 -5.53 -28.29
C GLN A 364 -10.66 -4.84 -27.30
N GLY A 365 -11.86 -5.40 -27.08
CA GLY A 365 -12.80 -4.92 -26.07
C GLY A 365 -12.19 -4.82 -24.68
N LEU A 366 -11.47 -5.87 -24.25
CA LEU A 366 -10.74 -5.86 -22.99
C LEU A 366 -9.57 -4.87 -23.00
N GLY A 367 -8.78 -4.89 -24.08
CA GLY A 367 -7.58 -4.06 -24.25
C GLY A 367 -7.84 -2.56 -24.24
N GLN A 368 -8.92 -2.12 -24.88
CA GLN A 368 -9.39 -0.73 -24.89
C GLN A 368 -10.37 -0.44 -23.74
N SER A 369 -10.64 -1.42 -22.88
CA SER A 369 -11.53 -1.30 -21.74
C SER A 369 -12.95 -0.83 -22.11
N LYS A 370 -13.50 -1.31 -23.24
CA LYS A 370 -14.83 -0.92 -23.71
C LYS A 370 -15.89 -1.38 -22.71
N ASN A 371 -16.70 -0.44 -22.23
CA ASN A 371 -17.75 -0.69 -21.23
C ASN A 371 -18.88 -1.48 -21.87
N VAL A 372 -19.29 -1.00 -23.02
CA VAL A 372 -20.44 -1.48 -23.77
C VAL A 372 -20.24 -2.92 -24.28
N VAL A 373 -19.02 -3.30 -24.67
CA VAL A 373 -18.66 -4.69 -24.99
C VAL A 373 -18.76 -5.61 -23.78
N MET A 374 -18.30 -5.17 -22.60
CA MET A 374 -18.41 -5.99 -21.38
C MET A 374 -19.88 -6.17 -20.96
N VAL A 375 -20.72 -5.15 -21.11
CA VAL A 375 -22.16 -5.29 -20.84
C VAL A 375 -22.79 -6.35 -21.75
N ARG A 376 -22.45 -6.36 -23.05
CA ARG A 376 -22.95 -7.39 -23.98
C ARG A 376 -22.45 -8.79 -23.62
N ALA A 377 -21.16 -8.94 -23.35
CA ALA A 377 -20.61 -10.24 -22.90
C ALA A 377 -21.26 -10.70 -21.59
N MET A 378 -21.54 -9.79 -20.65
CA MET A 378 -22.27 -10.11 -19.40
C MET A 378 -23.69 -10.58 -19.65
N ARG A 379 -24.43 -9.91 -20.54
CA ARG A 379 -25.79 -10.35 -20.91
C ARG A 379 -25.77 -11.73 -21.57
N ALA A 380 -24.79 -11.97 -22.43
CA ALA A 380 -24.68 -13.21 -23.16
C ALA A 380 -24.27 -14.40 -22.25
N MET A 381 -23.47 -14.17 -21.21
CA MET A 381 -23.12 -15.21 -20.22
C MET A 381 -24.11 -15.34 -19.05
N GLY A 382 -24.95 -14.32 -18.81
CA GLY A 382 -25.85 -14.21 -17.65
C GLY A 382 -25.22 -13.45 -16.47
N VAL A 383 -26.01 -12.59 -15.81
CA VAL A 383 -25.55 -11.75 -14.70
C VAL A 383 -25.19 -12.59 -13.47
N ASP A 384 -26.03 -13.56 -13.09
CA ASP A 384 -25.78 -14.39 -11.91
C ASP A 384 -24.54 -15.27 -12.10
N TYR A 385 -24.41 -15.88 -13.28
CA TYR A 385 -23.19 -16.62 -13.63
C TYR A 385 -21.96 -15.72 -13.50
N ALA A 386 -22.00 -14.50 -14.05
CA ALA A 386 -20.88 -13.57 -13.97
C ALA A 386 -20.55 -13.16 -12.52
N ALA A 387 -21.55 -12.95 -11.67
CA ALA A 387 -21.40 -12.61 -10.26
C ALA A 387 -20.82 -13.78 -9.44
N GLU A 388 -21.40 -14.97 -9.56
CA GLU A 388 -20.95 -16.17 -8.87
C GLU A 388 -19.53 -16.58 -9.30
N TYR A 389 -19.19 -16.41 -10.58
CA TYR A 389 -17.87 -16.73 -11.11
C TYR A 389 -16.75 -15.91 -10.45
N LEU A 390 -17.03 -14.69 -9.96
CA LEU A 390 -16.03 -13.88 -9.26
C LEU A 390 -15.53 -14.55 -7.96
N GLN A 391 -16.36 -15.39 -7.33
CA GLN A 391 -15.98 -16.07 -6.09
C GLN A 391 -14.84 -17.10 -6.32
N ARG A 392 -14.71 -17.62 -7.55
CA ARG A 392 -13.56 -18.46 -7.94
C ARG A 392 -12.21 -17.77 -7.74
N PHE A 393 -12.18 -16.43 -7.77
CA PHE A 393 -10.98 -15.61 -7.55
C PHE A 393 -10.77 -15.19 -6.09
N GLY A 394 -11.56 -15.74 -5.15
CA GLY A 394 -11.48 -15.42 -3.72
C GLY A 394 -12.14 -14.10 -3.34
N PHE A 395 -13.01 -13.55 -4.19
CA PHE A 395 -13.80 -12.36 -3.87
C PHE A 395 -14.97 -12.70 -2.95
N PRO A 396 -15.20 -11.96 -1.85
CA PRO A 396 -16.31 -12.25 -0.94
C PRO A 396 -17.67 -11.99 -1.58
N ALA A 397 -18.59 -12.96 -1.47
CA ALA A 397 -19.95 -12.90 -2.04
C ALA A 397 -20.71 -11.63 -1.65
N GLN A 398 -20.61 -11.23 -0.38
CA GLN A 398 -21.30 -10.06 0.18
C GLN A 398 -20.88 -8.72 -0.46
N ASN A 399 -19.75 -8.70 -1.18
CA ASN A 399 -19.25 -7.51 -1.86
C ASN A 399 -19.57 -7.50 -3.37
N ILE A 400 -20.22 -8.54 -3.88
CA ILE A 400 -20.55 -8.70 -5.30
C ILE A 400 -22.01 -8.33 -5.54
N VAL A 401 -22.27 -7.52 -6.56
CA VAL A 401 -23.62 -7.13 -6.96
C VAL A 401 -24.12 -7.98 -8.12
N HIS A 402 -25.38 -8.41 -8.05
CA HIS A 402 -26.05 -9.21 -9.08
C HIS A 402 -26.83 -8.33 -10.07
N THR A 403 -26.15 -7.37 -10.69
CA THR A 403 -26.75 -6.46 -11.69
C THR A 403 -25.79 -6.20 -12.84
N GLU A 404 -26.29 -5.72 -13.99
CA GLU A 404 -25.45 -5.37 -15.16
C GLU A 404 -24.40 -4.28 -14.85
N SER A 405 -24.58 -3.52 -13.76
CA SER A 405 -23.58 -2.55 -13.29
C SER A 405 -22.24 -3.20 -12.94
N LEU A 406 -22.24 -4.50 -12.61
CA LEU A 406 -21.03 -5.28 -12.34
C LEU A 406 -20.07 -5.26 -13.53
N ALA A 407 -20.57 -5.19 -14.77
CA ALA A 407 -19.75 -5.05 -15.98
C ALA A 407 -18.88 -3.78 -15.98
N LEU A 408 -19.26 -2.78 -15.18
CA LEU A 408 -18.55 -1.51 -15.01
C LEU A 408 -17.73 -1.46 -13.72
N GLY A 409 -17.80 -2.49 -12.88
CA GLY A 409 -17.02 -2.63 -11.65
C GLY A 409 -17.59 -1.91 -10.44
N SER A 410 -18.90 -2.03 -10.23
CA SER A 410 -19.60 -1.54 -9.03
C SER A 410 -19.28 -2.32 -7.75
N ALA A 411 -18.64 -3.50 -7.86
CA ALA A 411 -18.16 -4.28 -6.72
C ALA A 411 -16.94 -3.64 -6.05
N SER A 412 -16.79 -3.84 -4.73
CA SER A 412 -15.74 -3.23 -3.92
C SER A 412 -14.84 -4.26 -3.25
N PHE A 413 -13.53 -4.12 -3.43
CA PHE A 413 -12.53 -5.06 -2.91
C PHE A 413 -11.30 -4.31 -2.39
N THR A 414 -10.51 -5.00 -1.58
CA THR A 414 -9.20 -4.50 -1.14
C THR A 414 -8.12 -4.74 -2.21
N PRO A 415 -7.04 -3.95 -2.25
CA PRO A 415 -5.90 -4.23 -3.12
C PRO A 415 -5.35 -5.65 -2.98
N MET A 416 -5.32 -6.21 -1.76
CA MET A 416 -4.90 -7.58 -1.49
C MET A 416 -5.81 -8.61 -2.18
N GLN A 417 -7.14 -8.44 -2.09
CA GLN A 417 -8.09 -9.33 -2.77
C GLN A 417 -7.95 -9.24 -4.29
N VAL A 418 -7.77 -8.03 -4.84
CA VAL A 418 -7.56 -7.85 -6.27
C VAL A 418 -6.25 -8.52 -6.72
N ALA A 419 -5.15 -8.32 -6.00
CA ALA A 419 -3.87 -8.97 -6.32
C ALA A 419 -3.96 -10.50 -6.25
N ARG A 420 -4.64 -11.06 -5.24
CA ARG A 420 -4.91 -12.51 -5.13
C ARG A 420 -5.68 -13.03 -6.34
N GLY A 421 -6.72 -12.32 -6.78
CA GLY A 421 -7.46 -12.70 -7.99
C GLY A 421 -6.59 -12.65 -9.25
N TYR A 422 -5.73 -11.65 -9.40
CA TYR A 422 -4.79 -11.60 -10.53
C TYR A 422 -3.73 -12.71 -10.48
N ALA A 423 -3.38 -13.22 -9.30
CA ALA A 423 -2.47 -14.35 -9.16
C ALA A 423 -3.00 -15.61 -9.87
N VAL A 424 -4.31 -15.88 -9.78
CA VAL A 424 -4.98 -16.98 -10.49
C VAL A 424 -4.70 -16.92 -12.00
N MET A 425 -4.79 -15.74 -12.60
CA MET A 425 -4.50 -15.56 -14.03
C MET A 425 -3.00 -15.68 -14.36
N ALA A 426 -2.14 -15.34 -13.41
CA ALA A 426 -0.69 -15.30 -13.62
C ALA A 426 -0.01 -16.66 -13.42
N ASN A 427 -0.54 -17.51 -12.54
CA ASN A 427 0.03 -18.79 -12.10
C ASN A 427 -0.55 -20.03 -12.77
N GLY A 428 -1.50 -19.87 -13.69
CA GLY A 428 -2.11 -20.97 -14.43
C GLY A 428 -3.41 -21.51 -13.85
N GLY A 429 -4.07 -20.75 -12.96
CA GLY A 429 -5.44 -21.00 -12.55
C GLY A 429 -5.65 -21.33 -11.07
N PHE A 430 -4.63 -21.14 -10.24
CA PHE A 430 -4.62 -21.59 -8.84
C PHE A 430 -4.88 -20.44 -7.87
N LEU A 431 -5.73 -20.67 -6.87
CA LEU A 431 -6.05 -19.66 -5.86
C LEU A 431 -5.11 -19.77 -4.65
N ILE A 432 -4.01 -19.02 -4.66
CA ILE A 432 -3.06 -18.98 -3.53
C ILE A 432 -3.60 -18.22 -2.32
N ASP A 433 -3.02 -18.46 -1.15
CA ASP A 433 -3.33 -17.74 0.09
C ASP A 433 -2.20 -16.77 0.45
N PRO A 434 -2.45 -15.45 0.47
CA PRO A 434 -1.42 -14.49 0.82
C PRO A 434 -0.90 -14.67 2.25
N TYR A 435 0.42 -14.71 2.43
CA TYR A 435 1.06 -14.80 3.75
C TYR A 435 2.28 -13.90 3.85
N PHE A 436 2.59 -13.42 5.05
CA PHE A 436 3.67 -12.45 5.28
C PHE A 436 4.65 -12.83 6.39
N ILE A 437 4.37 -13.86 7.21
CA ILE A 437 5.32 -14.44 8.17
C ILE A 437 5.83 -15.76 7.59
N SER A 438 7.14 -15.89 7.37
CA SER A 438 7.76 -17.09 6.83
C SER A 438 8.26 -18.02 7.93
N LYS A 439 8.81 -17.47 9.02
CA LYS A 439 9.39 -18.23 10.13
C LYS A 439 9.31 -17.45 11.44
N ILE A 440 9.07 -18.15 12.55
CA ILE A 440 9.19 -17.59 13.91
C ILE A 440 10.15 -18.47 14.70
N GLU A 441 11.09 -17.83 15.37
CA GLU A 441 12.00 -18.46 16.32
C GLU A 441 11.78 -17.91 17.72
N ASN A 442 12.03 -18.74 18.74
CA ASN A 442 12.12 -18.27 20.11
C ASN A 442 13.45 -17.53 20.38
N ASP A 443 13.59 -16.99 21.58
CA ASP A 443 14.80 -16.30 22.07
C ASP A 443 16.08 -17.16 21.93
N GLN A 444 15.96 -18.47 22.15
CA GLN A 444 17.03 -19.48 22.03
C GLN A 444 17.38 -19.87 20.58
N GLY A 445 16.65 -19.37 19.57
CA GLY A 445 16.88 -19.68 18.16
C GLY A 445 16.23 -20.99 17.67
N GLY A 446 15.39 -21.62 18.48
CA GLY A 446 14.55 -22.75 18.06
C GLY A 446 13.39 -22.30 17.18
N VAL A 447 13.20 -22.95 16.03
CA VAL A 447 12.08 -22.68 15.12
C VAL A 447 10.78 -23.23 15.72
N ILE A 448 9.81 -22.35 15.98
CA ILE A 448 8.49 -22.71 16.53
C ILE A 448 7.38 -22.65 15.48
N PHE A 449 7.62 -21.93 14.39
CA PHE A 449 6.73 -21.85 13.25
C PHE A 449 7.52 -21.69 11.96
N GLU A 450 7.10 -22.41 10.94
CA GLU A 450 7.57 -22.24 9.56
C GLU A 450 6.38 -22.36 8.62
N ALA A 451 6.24 -21.39 7.72
CA ALA A 451 5.13 -21.33 6.80
C ALA A 451 5.23 -22.46 5.75
N LYS A 452 4.14 -23.21 5.57
CA LYS A 452 3.99 -24.23 4.53
C LYS A 452 2.86 -23.82 3.58
N PRO A 453 3.10 -22.84 2.68
CA PRO A 453 2.05 -22.32 1.82
C PRO A 453 1.63 -23.34 0.78
N LYS A 454 0.34 -23.30 0.42
CA LYS A 454 -0.21 -24.01 -0.72
C LYS A 454 0.29 -23.38 -2.02
N ILE A 455 0.90 -24.17 -2.89
CA ILE A 455 1.55 -23.65 -4.11
C ILE A 455 0.73 -23.92 -5.37
N ALA A 456 0.86 -23.05 -6.36
CA ALA A 456 0.34 -23.29 -7.70
C ALA A 456 1.26 -24.23 -8.48
N CYS A 457 0.69 -25.10 -9.30
CA CYS A 457 1.43 -26.00 -10.18
C CYS A 457 0.75 -26.14 -11.55
N PRO A 458 1.02 -25.20 -12.49
CA PRO A 458 0.40 -25.22 -13.82
C PRO A 458 0.82 -26.40 -14.69
N GLU A 459 1.93 -27.07 -14.36
CA GLU A 459 2.42 -28.26 -15.08
C GLU A 459 1.93 -29.57 -14.44
N CYS A 460 1.23 -29.50 -13.30
CA CYS A 460 0.65 -30.66 -12.63
C CYS A 460 -0.74 -30.96 -13.20
N ASP A 461 -1.08 -32.25 -13.36
CA ASP A 461 -2.41 -32.70 -13.76
C ASP A 461 -3.39 -32.64 -12.57
N ILE A 462 -3.73 -31.42 -12.16
CA ILE A 462 -4.66 -31.14 -11.07
C ILE A 462 -6.00 -30.71 -11.69
N PRO A 463 -7.13 -31.37 -11.41
CA PRO A 463 -8.42 -30.99 -11.99
C PRO A 463 -8.94 -29.67 -11.40
N VAL A 464 -9.74 -28.95 -12.20
CA VAL A 464 -10.46 -27.76 -11.72
C VAL A 464 -11.57 -28.20 -10.77
N ILE A 465 -11.60 -27.62 -9.57
CA ILE A 465 -12.50 -28.04 -8.48
C ILE A 465 -13.99 -27.78 -8.78
N TYR A 466 -14.28 -26.85 -9.68
CA TYR A 466 -15.65 -26.50 -10.10
C TYR A 466 -16.17 -27.41 -11.23
N GLY A 467 -15.36 -28.36 -11.70
CA GLY A 467 -15.69 -29.21 -12.84
C GLY A 467 -15.71 -28.44 -14.17
N ASN A 468 -16.29 -29.07 -15.19
CA ASN A 468 -16.45 -28.47 -16.51
C ASN A 468 -17.67 -27.57 -16.55
N THR A 469 -17.49 -26.35 -17.04
CA THR A 469 -18.60 -25.41 -17.29
C THR A 469 -19.40 -25.85 -18.51
N GLN A 470 -20.73 -25.98 -18.36
CA GLN A 470 -21.63 -26.12 -19.51
C GLN A 470 -21.60 -24.82 -20.33
N LYS A 471 -21.12 -24.94 -21.57
CA LYS A 471 -21.11 -23.85 -22.54
C LYS A 471 -22.54 -23.51 -22.95
N SER A 472 -22.78 -22.24 -23.24
CA SER A 472 -24.08 -21.80 -23.76
C SER A 472 -24.11 -21.91 -25.28
N ASP A 473 -25.08 -22.65 -25.84
CA ASP A 473 -25.29 -22.79 -27.29
C ASP A 473 -25.54 -21.43 -27.98
N VAL A 474 -26.08 -20.45 -27.22
CA VAL A 474 -26.32 -19.08 -27.68
C VAL A 474 -25.01 -18.32 -27.91
N LEU A 475 -23.93 -18.70 -27.23
CA LEU A 475 -22.61 -18.07 -27.39
C LEU A 475 -21.79 -18.68 -28.54
N GLU A 476 -22.11 -19.91 -28.96
CA GLU A 476 -21.44 -20.60 -30.08
C GLU A 476 -22.04 -20.20 -31.45
N ASN A 477 -23.31 -19.78 -31.50
CA ASN A 477 -23.96 -19.27 -32.71
C ASN A 477 -23.83 -17.73 -32.81
N THR A 478 -23.07 -17.26 -33.80
CA THR A 478 -22.52 -15.88 -33.98
C THR A 478 -23.48 -14.68 -34.08
N ASN A 479 -24.77 -14.77 -33.71
CA ASN A 479 -25.69 -13.63 -33.73
C ASN A 479 -25.93 -13.07 -32.31
N VAL A 480 -24.92 -12.37 -31.79
CA VAL A 480 -24.95 -11.72 -30.46
C VAL A 480 -25.78 -10.42 -30.40
N GLU A 481 -26.55 -10.13 -31.45
CA GLU A 481 -27.42 -8.94 -31.53
C GLU A 481 -28.77 -9.14 -30.82
N GLU A 482 -29.32 -10.35 -30.87
CA GLU A 482 -30.55 -10.71 -30.15
C GLU A 482 -30.20 -11.52 -28.92
N VAL A 483 -29.68 -10.84 -27.89
CA VAL A 483 -29.54 -11.47 -26.57
C VAL A 483 -30.94 -11.62 -25.99
N ALA A 484 -31.57 -12.76 -26.25
CA ALA A 484 -32.83 -13.17 -25.64
C ALA A 484 -32.68 -13.02 -24.12
N VAL A 485 -33.64 -12.33 -23.50
CA VAL A 485 -33.80 -12.33 -22.05
C VAL A 485 -33.99 -13.79 -21.65
N SER A 486 -33.09 -14.35 -20.86
CA SER A 486 -33.16 -15.74 -20.41
C SER A 486 -34.54 -16.00 -19.81
N GLN A 487 -35.40 -16.75 -20.52
CA GLN A 487 -36.67 -17.23 -20.01
C GLN A 487 -36.52 -18.55 -19.23
N GLU A 488 -35.30 -19.03 -19.03
CA GLU A 488 -35.05 -20.19 -18.18
C GLU A 488 -35.16 -19.82 -16.70
N GLN A 489 -36.34 -20.05 -16.14
CA GLN A 489 -36.56 -20.21 -14.70
C GLN A 489 -35.99 -21.56 -14.25
N GLN A 490 -34.68 -21.78 -14.35
CA GLN A 490 -33.97 -22.85 -13.64
C GLN A 490 -32.44 -22.72 -13.85
N ASN A 491 -31.84 -21.69 -13.26
CA ASN A 491 -30.46 -21.89 -12.80
C ASN A 491 -30.55 -22.89 -11.66
N SER A 492 -30.28 -24.17 -11.96
CA SER A 492 -29.85 -25.12 -10.95
C SER A 492 -28.68 -24.44 -10.25
N ALA A 493 -28.86 -24.02 -9.00
CA ALA A 493 -27.83 -23.33 -8.23
C ALA A 493 -26.54 -24.12 -8.42
N VAL A 494 -25.54 -23.54 -9.10
CA VAL A 494 -24.25 -24.19 -9.29
C VAL A 494 -23.75 -24.44 -7.87
N PRO A 495 -23.58 -25.71 -7.43
CA PRO A 495 -23.06 -25.96 -6.10
C PRO A 495 -21.73 -25.23 -6.04
N MET A 496 -21.60 -24.29 -5.10
CA MET A 496 -20.30 -23.70 -4.83
C MET A 496 -19.53 -24.72 -4.01
N PRO A 497 -18.53 -25.44 -4.57
CA PRO A 497 -17.65 -26.22 -3.75
C PRO A 497 -16.98 -25.30 -2.73
N GLU A 498 -17.01 -25.69 -1.46
CA GLU A 498 -16.17 -25.08 -0.45
C GLU A 498 -14.71 -25.27 -0.88
N LEU A 499 -14.03 -24.17 -1.22
CA LEU A 499 -12.64 -24.15 -1.70
C LEU A 499 -11.70 -24.96 -0.80
N GLU A 500 -11.97 -24.98 0.50
CA GLU A 500 -11.21 -25.74 1.51
C GLU A 500 -11.42 -27.25 1.42
N GLN A 501 -12.67 -27.72 1.25
CA GLN A 501 -12.99 -29.15 1.13
C GLN A 501 -12.46 -29.74 -0.17
N ALA A 502 -12.59 -29.01 -1.29
CA ALA A 502 -12.07 -29.45 -2.58
C ALA A 502 -10.54 -29.63 -2.57
N ASN A 503 -9.84 -28.81 -1.77
CA ASN A 503 -8.40 -28.94 -1.62
C ASN A 503 -7.98 -30.18 -0.81
N GLN A 504 -8.73 -30.55 0.23
CA GLN A 504 -8.46 -31.77 0.99
C GLN A 504 -8.54 -33.03 0.12
N ALA A 505 -9.50 -33.08 -0.81
CA ALA A 505 -9.61 -34.17 -1.78
C ALA A 505 -8.42 -34.24 -2.75
N LEU A 506 -7.84 -33.09 -3.13
CA LEU A 506 -6.66 -32.99 -3.99
C LEU A 506 -5.37 -33.40 -3.26
N VAL A 507 -5.20 -32.99 -1.99
CA VAL A 507 -4.06 -33.34 -1.14
C VAL A 507 -3.98 -34.84 -0.87
N ALA A 508 -5.13 -35.51 -0.71
CA ALA A 508 -5.20 -36.95 -0.51
C ALA A 508 -4.64 -37.77 -1.70
N GLN A 509 -4.52 -37.18 -2.90
CA GLN A 509 -4.03 -37.85 -4.10
C GLN A 509 -2.50 -37.71 -4.33
N ASN A 510 -1.85 -36.64 -3.84
CA ASN A 510 -0.52 -36.22 -4.32
C ASN A 510 0.64 -36.20 -3.29
N GLY A 511 0.40 -36.56 -2.02
CA GLY A 511 1.48 -36.62 -1.00
C GLY A 511 1.85 -35.26 -0.39
N THR A 512 3.02 -35.17 0.28
CA THR A 512 3.38 -34.17 1.30
C THR A 512 3.35 -32.68 0.94
N GLN A 513 3.29 -32.31 -0.35
CA GLN A 513 3.22 -30.92 -0.79
C GLN A 513 1.76 -30.51 -1.02
N GLU A 514 1.28 -29.53 -0.26
CA GLU A 514 -0.07 -29.01 -0.49
C GLU A 514 -0.10 -28.06 -1.70
N TYR A 515 -1.07 -28.27 -2.58
CA TYR A 515 -1.34 -27.40 -3.71
C TYR A 515 -2.46 -26.42 -3.40
N ALA A 516 -2.43 -25.27 -4.05
CA ALA A 516 -3.54 -24.34 -4.04
C ALA A 516 -4.74 -24.94 -4.82
N PRO A 517 -5.99 -24.58 -4.50
CA PRO A 517 -7.13 -25.01 -5.29
C PRO A 517 -7.03 -24.53 -6.74
N HIS A 518 -7.22 -25.42 -7.70
CA HIS A 518 -7.26 -25.08 -9.13
C HIS A 518 -8.69 -24.64 -9.50
N VAL A 519 -8.88 -23.34 -9.76
CA VAL A 519 -10.21 -22.70 -9.83
C VAL A 519 -10.64 -22.32 -11.25
N ILE A 520 -9.70 -22.17 -12.18
CA ILE A 520 -9.92 -22.04 -13.62
C ILE A 520 -8.88 -22.89 -14.34
N ASN A 521 -9.19 -23.47 -15.50
CA ASN A 521 -8.21 -24.30 -16.20
C ASN A 521 -7.02 -23.49 -16.74
N THR A 522 -5.88 -24.16 -16.91
CA THR A 522 -4.61 -23.55 -17.33
C THR A 522 -4.66 -22.91 -18.73
N PRO A 523 -5.30 -23.50 -19.76
CA PRO A 523 -5.51 -22.84 -21.05
C PRO A 523 -6.26 -21.50 -20.94
N LEU A 524 -7.33 -21.46 -20.14
CA LEU A 524 -8.10 -20.24 -19.90
C LEU A 524 -7.27 -19.17 -19.17
N ALA A 525 -6.50 -19.57 -18.14
CA ALA A 525 -5.56 -18.69 -17.46
C ALA A 525 -4.52 -18.11 -18.44
N PHE A 526 -3.98 -18.92 -19.34
CA PHE A 526 -3.06 -18.48 -20.40
C PHE A 526 -3.70 -17.46 -21.35
N LEU A 527 -4.94 -17.70 -21.78
CA LEU A 527 -5.67 -16.78 -22.67
C LEU A 527 -5.89 -15.41 -22.02
N ILE A 528 -6.38 -15.35 -20.78
CA ILE A 528 -6.59 -14.07 -20.11
C ILE A 528 -5.27 -13.37 -19.79
N LYS A 529 -4.22 -14.11 -19.39
CA LYS A 529 -2.85 -13.58 -19.23
C LYS A 529 -2.34 -12.95 -20.53
N SER A 530 -2.58 -13.60 -21.67
CA SER A 530 -2.27 -13.08 -23.00
C SER A 530 -3.08 -11.83 -23.36
N ALA A 531 -4.36 -11.77 -22.99
CA ALA A 531 -5.20 -10.59 -23.23
C ALA A 531 -4.79 -9.37 -22.38
N LEU A 532 -4.38 -9.60 -21.13
CA LEU A 532 -3.80 -8.59 -20.24
C LEU A 532 -2.46 -8.05 -20.74
N ASN A 533 -1.68 -8.85 -21.46
CA ASN A 533 -0.49 -8.34 -22.15
C ASN A 533 -0.87 -7.36 -23.26
N THR A 534 -1.90 -7.68 -24.07
CA THR A 534 -2.38 -6.75 -25.11
C THR A 534 -3.07 -5.49 -24.55
N ASN A 535 -3.49 -5.47 -23.29
CA ASN A 535 -3.86 -4.22 -22.60
C ASN A 535 -2.69 -3.23 -22.47
N ILE A 536 -1.45 -3.73 -22.44
CA ILE A 536 -0.25 -2.91 -22.44
C ILE A 536 0.21 -2.66 -23.87
N PHE A 537 0.38 -3.70 -24.68
CA PHE A 537 1.07 -3.55 -25.97
C PHE A 537 0.16 -3.24 -27.17
N GLY A 538 -1.15 -3.44 -27.04
CA GLY A 538 -2.08 -3.36 -28.17
C GLY A 538 -1.82 -4.43 -29.23
N GLU A 539 -2.42 -4.23 -30.40
CA GLU A 539 -2.19 -4.97 -31.64
C GLU A 539 -2.27 -3.96 -32.82
N PRO A 540 -1.87 -4.30 -34.05
CA PRO A 540 -2.03 -3.40 -35.19
C PRO A 540 -3.45 -2.81 -35.27
N GLY A 541 -3.53 -1.48 -35.35
CA GLY A 541 -4.79 -0.73 -35.41
C GLY A 541 -5.34 -0.23 -34.07
N TRP A 542 -4.82 -0.68 -32.92
CA TRP A 542 -5.27 -0.16 -31.61
C TRP A 542 -4.22 -0.28 -30.50
N MET A 543 -4.27 0.65 -29.54
CA MET A 543 -3.45 0.59 -28.31
C MET A 543 -4.32 0.29 -27.10
N GLY A 544 -3.75 -0.47 -26.16
CA GLY A 544 -4.42 -0.76 -24.89
C GLY A 544 -4.30 0.37 -23.88
N THR A 545 -5.14 0.35 -22.85
CA THR A 545 -5.19 1.43 -21.85
C THR A 545 -3.95 1.53 -20.98
N GLY A 546 -3.20 0.43 -20.82
CA GLY A 546 -1.99 0.34 -20.00
C GLY A 546 -0.69 0.67 -20.74
N TRP A 547 -0.76 1.24 -21.95
CA TRP A 547 0.38 1.35 -22.87
C TRP A 547 1.65 2.00 -22.31
N ARG A 548 1.54 2.92 -21.33
CA ARG A 548 2.71 3.57 -20.72
C ARG A 548 3.66 2.57 -20.04
N ALA A 549 3.16 1.44 -19.57
CA ALA A 549 3.94 0.41 -18.90
C ALA A 549 4.94 -0.24 -19.88
N ALA A 550 4.61 -0.31 -21.18
CA ALA A 550 5.55 -0.77 -22.20
C ALA A 550 6.78 0.15 -22.30
N ARG A 551 6.54 1.47 -22.27
CA ARG A 551 7.58 2.50 -22.30
C ARG A 551 8.44 2.46 -21.03
N ASP A 552 7.78 2.32 -19.87
CA ASP A 552 8.42 2.48 -18.56
C ASP A 552 9.22 1.25 -18.11
N LEU A 553 8.74 0.03 -18.44
CA LEU A 553 9.39 -1.23 -18.06
C LEU A 553 10.30 -1.81 -19.15
N LYS A 554 10.05 -1.49 -20.43
CA LYS A 554 10.82 -2.02 -21.59
C LYS A 554 10.92 -3.56 -21.64
N ARG A 555 9.90 -4.26 -21.18
CA ARG A 555 9.79 -5.73 -21.21
C ARG A 555 8.55 -6.21 -21.98
N ARG A 556 8.47 -7.50 -22.32
CA ARG A 556 7.35 -8.10 -23.09
C ARG A 556 6.59 -9.19 -22.35
N ASP A 557 7.07 -9.60 -21.18
CA ASP A 557 6.55 -10.64 -20.29
C ASP A 557 5.67 -10.09 -19.16
N ILE A 558 5.14 -8.87 -19.37
CA ILE A 558 4.27 -8.15 -18.44
C ILE A 558 2.85 -8.03 -19.00
N GLY A 559 1.87 -7.85 -18.12
CA GLY A 559 0.50 -7.57 -18.50
C GLY A 559 -0.23 -6.87 -17.36
N GLY A 560 -1.33 -6.20 -17.65
CA GLY A 560 -2.08 -5.51 -16.61
C GLY A 560 -3.31 -4.80 -17.12
N LYS A 561 -4.07 -4.21 -16.20
CA LYS A 561 -5.33 -3.53 -16.48
C LYS A 561 -5.43 -2.25 -15.66
N THR A 562 -5.85 -1.20 -16.34
CA THR A 562 -6.28 0.05 -15.69
C THR A 562 -7.70 -0.11 -15.16
N GLY A 563 -7.95 0.37 -13.94
CA GLY A 563 -9.28 0.59 -13.40
C GLY A 563 -9.55 2.06 -13.17
N THR A 564 -10.75 2.50 -13.53
CA THR A 564 -11.28 3.83 -13.20
C THR A 564 -12.75 3.63 -12.87
N THR A 565 -13.19 4.16 -11.73
CA THR A 565 -14.61 4.14 -11.33
C THR A 565 -15.38 5.29 -11.97
N ASN A 566 -16.71 5.24 -11.88
CA ASN A 566 -17.54 6.38 -12.28
C ASN A 566 -17.15 7.62 -11.45
N SER A 567 -17.19 8.80 -12.09
CA SER A 567 -16.69 10.07 -11.54
C SER A 567 -15.20 10.06 -11.17
N SER A 568 -14.43 9.03 -11.55
CA SER A 568 -13.00 8.93 -11.22
C SER A 568 -12.70 9.04 -9.72
N LYS A 569 -13.52 8.45 -8.85
CA LYS A 569 -13.24 8.45 -7.39
C LYS A 569 -12.06 7.57 -7.00
N ASP A 570 -11.91 6.46 -7.73
CA ASP A 570 -10.87 5.48 -7.53
C ASP A 570 -10.17 5.21 -8.86
N ALA A 571 -8.85 5.17 -8.80
CA ALA A 571 -8.01 4.76 -9.91
C ALA A 571 -7.15 3.57 -9.47
N TRP A 572 -7.08 2.58 -10.36
CA TRP A 572 -6.40 1.32 -10.11
C TRP A 572 -5.47 0.97 -11.26
N PHE A 573 -4.41 0.25 -10.91
CA PHE A 573 -3.68 -0.56 -11.88
C PHE A 573 -3.32 -1.89 -11.24
N SER A 574 -3.60 -2.99 -11.94
CA SER A 574 -3.24 -4.32 -11.47
C SER A 574 -2.62 -5.12 -12.61
N GLY A 575 -1.53 -5.81 -12.33
CA GLY A 575 -0.77 -6.47 -13.37
C GLY A 575 0.22 -7.48 -12.84
N TYR A 576 0.83 -8.21 -13.77
CA TYR A 576 1.79 -9.27 -13.51
C TYR A 576 3.12 -9.01 -14.22
N GLY A 577 4.16 -9.62 -13.68
CA GLY A 577 5.42 -9.92 -14.34
C GLY A 577 5.92 -11.30 -13.90
N PRO A 578 7.11 -11.74 -14.33
CA PRO A 578 7.69 -12.98 -13.87
C PRO A 578 7.80 -13.01 -12.33
N GLY A 579 7.12 -13.99 -11.70
CA GLY A 579 7.19 -14.19 -10.24
C GLY A 579 6.48 -13.13 -9.38
N VAL A 580 5.73 -12.19 -9.96
CA VAL A 580 5.05 -11.13 -9.20
C VAL A 580 3.70 -10.73 -9.82
N VAL A 581 2.73 -10.46 -8.95
CA VAL A 581 1.50 -9.73 -9.25
C VAL A 581 1.40 -8.53 -8.30
N THR A 582 1.17 -7.34 -8.86
CA THR A 582 1.07 -6.09 -8.08
C THR A 582 -0.25 -5.41 -8.37
N SER A 583 -0.91 -4.92 -7.32
CA SER A 583 -2.09 -4.05 -7.39
C SER A 583 -1.83 -2.72 -6.70
N VAL A 584 -2.17 -1.62 -7.37
CA VAL A 584 -2.07 -0.25 -6.86
C VAL A 584 -3.44 0.42 -6.95
N TRP A 585 -3.83 1.08 -5.87
CA TRP A 585 -5.00 1.96 -5.77
C TRP A 585 -4.58 3.38 -5.40
N ILE A 586 -5.31 4.38 -5.88
CA ILE A 586 -5.24 5.77 -5.44
C ILE A 586 -6.64 6.36 -5.37
N GLY A 587 -6.92 7.15 -4.33
CA GLY A 587 -8.23 7.73 -4.05
C GLY A 587 -8.26 8.53 -2.74
N PHE A 588 -9.36 9.23 -2.49
CA PHE A 588 -9.59 9.93 -1.22
C PHE A 588 -10.28 9.04 -0.20
N ASP A 589 -9.95 9.18 1.08
CA ASP A 589 -10.72 8.56 2.17
C ASP A 589 -12.14 9.12 2.28
N ASP A 590 -12.29 10.42 2.04
CA ASP A 590 -13.61 11.02 1.82
C ASP A 590 -14.17 10.63 0.45
N HIS A 591 -15.08 9.65 0.45
CA HIS A 591 -15.75 9.12 -0.74
C HIS A 591 -16.64 10.14 -1.49
N ARG A 592 -16.82 11.36 -0.94
CA ARG A 592 -17.53 12.45 -1.63
C ARG A 592 -16.65 13.15 -2.67
N ARG A 593 -15.33 12.97 -2.61
CA ARG A 593 -14.37 13.58 -3.53
C ARG A 593 -14.08 12.70 -4.74
N ASP A 594 -13.80 13.37 -5.85
CA ASP A 594 -13.38 12.75 -7.11
C ASP A 594 -11.88 13.00 -7.31
N LEU A 595 -11.16 12.10 -7.98
CA LEU A 595 -9.75 12.38 -8.34
C LEU A 595 -9.61 13.55 -9.30
N GLY A 596 -10.67 13.89 -10.02
CA GLY A 596 -10.74 15.14 -10.77
C GLY A 596 -9.91 15.18 -12.06
N ARG A 597 -9.44 16.38 -12.40
CA ARG A 597 -8.79 16.71 -13.67
C ARG A 597 -7.81 17.85 -13.50
N THR A 598 -6.69 17.74 -14.23
CA THR A 598 -5.66 18.78 -14.23
C THR A 598 -5.36 19.32 -15.62
N THR A 599 -4.85 20.55 -15.68
CA THR A 599 -4.30 21.15 -16.90
C THR A 599 -2.78 21.20 -16.85
N ALA A 600 -2.13 20.97 -17.99
CA ALA A 600 -0.68 21.10 -18.10
C ALA A 600 -0.27 22.54 -17.74
N SER A 601 0.60 22.67 -16.74
CA SER A 601 1.05 23.96 -16.22
C SER A 601 2.31 24.50 -16.92
N GLY A 602 3.08 23.60 -17.54
CA GLY A 602 4.46 23.87 -17.97
C GLY A 602 5.44 24.07 -16.81
N ALA A 603 4.99 23.99 -15.56
CA ALA A 603 5.81 24.16 -14.36
C ALA A 603 6.30 22.85 -13.75
N ILE A 604 5.62 21.74 -14.06
CA ILE A 604 6.00 20.39 -13.64
C ILE A 604 6.55 19.68 -14.88
N LYS A 605 7.79 19.18 -14.80
CA LYS A 605 8.41 18.42 -15.88
C LYS A 605 7.62 17.12 -16.13
N ASP A 606 7.38 16.79 -17.40
CA ASP A 606 6.65 15.59 -17.81
C ASP A 606 5.25 15.43 -17.17
N GLN A 607 4.60 16.56 -16.84
CA GLN A 607 3.32 16.57 -16.12
C GLN A 607 2.24 15.73 -16.81
N ILE A 608 1.69 14.78 -16.04
CA ILE A 608 0.46 14.09 -16.40
C ILE A 608 -0.73 15.06 -16.27
N SER A 609 -1.57 15.17 -17.30
CA SER A 609 -2.73 16.08 -17.31
C SER A 609 -3.99 15.43 -17.90
N GLY A 610 -5.13 16.11 -17.75
CA GLY A 610 -6.46 15.64 -18.13
C GLY A 610 -7.17 14.94 -16.97
N TYR A 611 -8.27 14.23 -17.27
CA TYR A 611 -8.99 13.46 -16.26
C TYR A 611 -8.08 12.39 -15.65
N GLU A 612 -8.13 12.28 -14.33
CA GLU A 612 -7.44 11.26 -13.54
C GLU A 612 -8.14 9.89 -13.71
N GLY A 613 -7.37 8.82 -13.52
CA GLY A 613 -7.81 7.45 -13.77
C GLY A 613 -6.64 6.48 -13.76
N GLY A 614 -6.91 5.18 -13.89
CA GLY A 614 -5.92 4.12 -13.65
C GLY A 614 -4.57 4.33 -14.36
N ALA A 615 -4.58 4.70 -15.64
CA ALA A 615 -3.36 4.89 -16.43
C ALA A 615 -2.48 6.07 -16.01
N LYS A 616 -3.06 7.06 -15.31
CA LYS A 616 -2.42 8.33 -14.96
C LYS A 616 -2.10 8.42 -13.48
N SER A 617 -2.96 7.84 -12.66
CA SER A 617 -2.93 8.05 -11.21
C SER A 617 -2.42 6.81 -10.47
N ALA A 618 -2.61 5.59 -10.98
CA ALA A 618 -2.18 4.35 -10.30
C ALA A 618 -1.03 3.63 -11.02
N GLN A 619 -1.08 3.61 -12.36
CA GLN A 619 -0.07 2.95 -13.19
C GLN A 619 1.38 3.42 -12.95
N PRO A 620 1.68 4.72 -12.71
CA PRO A 620 3.06 5.14 -12.47
C PRO A 620 3.69 4.49 -11.23
N ALA A 621 2.93 4.38 -10.12
CA ALA A 621 3.40 3.66 -8.93
C ALA A 621 3.62 2.17 -9.21
N TRP A 622 2.72 1.54 -9.97
CA TRP A 622 2.88 0.14 -10.37
C TRP A 622 4.13 -0.06 -11.21
N ALA A 623 4.39 0.81 -12.19
CA ALA A 623 5.57 0.70 -13.06
C ALA A 623 6.88 0.93 -12.27
N ALA A 624 6.89 1.87 -11.33
CA ALA A 624 8.05 2.12 -10.48
C ALA A 624 8.37 0.93 -9.56
N ASP A 625 7.36 0.33 -8.92
CA ASP A 625 7.52 -0.89 -8.11
C ASP A 625 8.00 -2.08 -8.96
N MET A 626 7.34 -2.33 -10.08
CA MET A 626 7.67 -3.43 -10.98
C MET A 626 9.07 -3.32 -11.58
N ASN A 627 9.56 -2.11 -11.85
CA ASN A 627 10.95 -1.91 -12.27
C ASN A 627 11.94 -2.40 -11.19
N ALA A 628 11.66 -2.17 -9.91
CA ALA A 628 12.52 -2.60 -8.83
C ALA A 628 12.40 -4.10 -8.52
N VAL A 629 11.18 -4.66 -8.59
CA VAL A 629 10.93 -6.09 -8.33
C VAL A 629 11.46 -6.97 -9.46
N LEU A 630 11.39 -6.51 -10.71
CA LEU A 630 11.86 -7.26 -11.88
C LEU A 630 13.33 -6.99 -12.24
N ASP A 631 14.02 -6.14 -11.48
CA ASP A 631 15.44 -5.87 -11.66
C ASP A 631 16.28 -7.14 -11.50
N GLY A 632 17.04 -7.49 -12.53
CA GLY A 632 17.80 -8.74 -12.61
C GLY A 632 16.98 -10.01 -12.90
N VAL A 633 15.65 -9.92 -13.04
CA VAL A 633 14.79 -11.08 -13.33
C VAL A 633 14.78 -11.38 -14.84
N PRO A 634 15.14 -12.59 -15.28
CA PRO A 634 15.22 -12.92 -16.71
C PRO A 634 13.85 -12.87 -17.38
N GLY A 635 13.86 -12.56 -18.69
CA GLY A 635 12.67 -12.58 -19.53
C GLY A 635 12.04 -13.97 -19.59
N GLN A 636 10.72 -14.07 -19.36
CA GLN A 636 9.99 -15.33 -19.53
C GLN A 636 9.23 -15.35 -20.86
N PRO A 637 9.52 -16.28 -21.78
CA PRO A 637 8.74 -16.42 -23.00
C PRO A 637 7.33 -16.93 -22.68
N ARG A 638 6.33 -16.46 -23.42
CA ARG A 638 4.98 -17.02 -23.34
C ARG A 638 4.95 -18.38 -24.02
N ARG A 639 4.78 -19.44 -23.24
CA ARG A 639 4.61 -20.81 -23.73
C ARG A 639 3.14 -21.20 -23.55
N PRO A 640 2.43 -21.55 -24.63
CA PRO A 640 1.09 -22.12 -24.52
C PRO A 640 1.14 -23.43 -23.72
N PRO A 641 0.20 -23.67 -22.78
CA PRO A 641 0.03 -24.99 -22.18
C PRO A 641 -0.57 -25.98 -23.21
N PRO A 642 -0.55 -27.30 -22.95
CA PRO A 642 -1.33 -28.26 -23.71
C PRO A 642 -2.85 -27.96 -23.65
N GLY A 643 -3.56 -28.25 -24.75
CA GLY A 643 -4.98 -27.90 -24.94
C GLY A 643 -5.17 -26.52 -25.56
#